data_AF-A0A6I5YX10-F1
#
_entry.id   AF-A0A6I5YX10-F1
#
_cell.length_a   1.000
_cell.length_b   1.000
_cell.length_c   1.000
_cell.angle_alpha   90.00
_cell.angle_beta   90.00
_cell.angle_gamma   90.00
#
_symmetry.space_group_name_H-M   'P 1'
#
loop_
_entity.id
_entity.type
_entity.pdbx_description
1 polymer ?
#
loop_
_entity_poly.entity_id
_entity_poly.type
_entity_poly.pdbx_seq_one_letter_code
_entity_poly.pdbx_strand_id
1 'polypeptide(L)'
;MDSASDGVGADRLRALRRRAAQAEETPAPAVAPQHSARPALADNGFALLELPIAAGSAAINEAYDRLSFEPDRDEAKLAAARAALMAPRDRLAAEIGWAPGLARLSLDALIVALRANDAATLQSLHGKASGLARLNIAHALLDMDRADVQAATAILSDARDVDADAVLELLDEARFAAREREIDRPLFDDCFDDHARTLGGQAALAFAGSAIGRAALARSLQAMGSPAGRFDAGLRDALLAGYGREIAQPLDQSHGRIMASIEALKAEPGSQSHATGLLTALDVWSTLRRPMQLHEAARGLDDPASGEIFAAVRSLSVALSNQHEQYEIALRLGRALLSSFALVPIHRAALERELPTLIGNAALKRAQQLHQMALAQLKPFARQVEAGGLDGAGGLAGSINALIADVECLTDDGALGLVFLALRDIAIQLHNQGRERRAAYAMIVWLTRHGPPREVAQKLEEDLRHFGVEADVAVREDTDAAPAPDAPRAPTRFGRAGQPPSRPPEARTPPPRLPNEPRSPPVRTRRSAGVVRGVTVMVILLGLIYGRATQKAERRRERAAAMEQSETPAITAMPATPSYNTTPSYNSPSYSTVRSRAEAEALLSRLRERSMQDTGQQPGTPTEPRFVPGQPMSDARPDMPLGSEP
;
A
#
# COMPACT_ATOMS: atom_id res chain seq x y z
N MET A 1 -34.28 -7.26 -16.34
CA MET A 1 -33.05 -7.07 -17.13
C MET A 1 -32.01 -6.21 -16.41
N ASP A 2 -32.24 -5.75 -15.16
CA ASP A 2 -31.33 -4.83 -14.46
C ASP A 2 -30.44 -5.44 -13.36
N SER A 3 -30.48 -6.75 -13.11
CA SER A 3 -29.61 -7.42 -12.12
C SER A 3 -28.15 -7.61 -12.59
N ALA A 4 -27.79 -7.09 -13.77
CA ALA A 4 -26.42 -7.09 -14.28
C ALA A 4 -25.63 -5.82 -13.90
N SER A 5 -26.29 -4.80 -13.32
CA SER A 5 -25.71 -3.48 -13.06
C SER A 5 -24.60 -3.45 -11.99
N ASP A 6 -24.75 -4.22 -10.91
CA ASP A 6 -23.82 -4.11 -9.76
C ASP A 6 -22.48 -4.83 -9.97
N GLY A 7 -22.49 -5.96 -10.68
CA GLY A 7 -21.27 -6.61 -11.16
C GLY A 7 -20.55 -5.77 -12.22
N VAL A 8 -21.32 -5.14 -13.11
CA VAL A 8 -20.79 -4.20 -14.12
C VAL A 8 -20.16 -2.97 -13.45
N GLY A 9 -20.68 -2.48 -12.33
CA GLY A 9 -20.07 -1.38 -11.59
C GLY A 9 -18.67 -1.70 -11.07
N ALA A 10 -18.51 -2.85 -10.40
CA ALA A 10 -17.21 -3.30 -9.89
C ALA A 10 -16.23 -3.66 -11.02
N ASP A 11 -16.69 -4.34 -12.07
CA ASP A 11 -15.85 -4.69 -13.22
C ASP A 11 -15.52 -3.50 -14.10
N ARG A 12 -16.41 -2.51 -14.21
CA ARG A 12 -16.13 -1.22 -14.85
C ARG A 12 -15.18 -0.39 -14.01
N LEU A 13 -15.26 -0.44 -12.68
CA LEU A 13 -14.26 0.18 -11.80
C LEU A 13 -12.90 -0.50 -11.92
N ARG A 14 -12.84 -1.85 -12.01
CA ARG A 14 -11.60 -2.60 -12.27
C ARG A 14 -11.06 -2.31 -13.67
N ALA A 15 -11.92 -2.23 -14.68
CA ALA A 15 -11.53 -1.92 -16.05
C ALA A 15 -11.10 -0.46 -16.19
N LEU A 16 -11.72 0.47 -15.47
CA LEU A 16 -11.29 1.86 -15.38
C LEU A 16 -10.01 2.01 -14.56
N ARG A 17 -9.81 1.23 -13.50
CA ARG A 17 -8.50 1.13 -12.81
C ARG A 17 -7.43 0.58 -13.73
N ARG A 18 -7.73 -0.46 -14.52
CA ARG A 18 -6.80 -0.97 -15.55
C ARG A 18 -6.55 0.07 -16.65
N ARG A 19 -7.57 0.79 -17.10
CA ARG A 19 -7.43 1.86 -18.10
C ARG A 19 -6.74 3.09 -17.54
N ALA A 20 -6.93 3.44 -16.28
CA ALA A 20 -6.24 4.53 -15.59
C ALA A 20 -4.79 4.14 -15.34
N ALA A 21 -4.51 2.90 -14.94
CA ALA A 21 -3.16 2.36 -14.90
C ALA A 21 -2.50 2.34 -16.29
N GLN A 22 -3.24 1.96 -17.34
CA GLN A 22 -2.77 2.01 -18.74
C GLN A 22 -2.63 3.45 -19.29
N ALA A 23 -3.45 4.39 -18.81
CA ALA A 23 -3.41 5.81 -19.17
C ALA A 23 -2.32 6.55 -18.39
N GLU A 24 -1.98 6.13 -17.18
CA GLU A 24 -0.76 6.51 -16.46
C GLU A 24 0.48 5.86 -17.07
N GLU A 25 0.37 4.62 -17.56
CA GLU A 25 1.40 3.98 -18.41
C GLU A 25 1.47 4.61 -19.80
N THR A 26 0.54 5.51 -20.19
CA THR A 26 0.75 6.35 -21.36
C THR A 26 1.82 7.34 -20.94
N PRO A 27 3.08 7.11 -21.33
CA PRO A 27 4.18 7.87 -20.77
C PRO A 27 3.96 9.32 -21.21
N ALA A 28 4.08 10.27 -20.27
CA ALA A 28 4.56 11.60 -20.62
C ALA A 28 5.70 11.39 -21.63
N PRO A 29 5.67 12.06 -22.80
CA PRO A 29 6.39 11.67 -24.02
C PRO A 29 7.70 11.03 -23.63
N ALA A 30 7.78 9.71 -23.79
CA ALA A 30 8.86 8.91 -23.22
C ALA A 30 10.16 9.62 -23.58
N VAL A 31 10.81 10.21 -22.57
CA VAL A 31 12.23 10.52 -22.67
C VAL A 31 12.81 9.16 -22.99
N ALA A 32 13.23 8.99 -24.24
CA ALA A 32 13.69 7.71 -24.75
C ALA A 32 14.59 7.07 -23.69
N PRO A 33 14.43 5.79 -23.36
CA PRO A 33 15.23 5.14 -22.35
C PRO A 33 16.69 5.43 -22.71
N GLN A 34 17.34 6.27 -21.90
CA GLN A 34 18.75 6.59 -22.05
C GLN A 34 19.53 5.38 -21.53
N HIS A 35 19.37 4.24 -22.22
CA HIS A 35 20.13 3.02 -22.02
C HIS A 35 21.54 3.24 -22.57
N SER A 36 22.31 4.08 -21.89
CA SER A 36 23.73 4.32 -22.17
C SER A 36 24.40 5.24 -21.14
N ALA A 37 23.84 5.40 -19.93
CA ALA A 37 24.59 6.01 -18.85
C ALA A 37 25.59 4.98 -18.32
N ARG A 38 26.87 5.24 -18.51
CA ARG A 38 27.94 4.51 -17.82
C ARG A 38 27.69 4.66 -16.30
N PRO A 39 27.76 3.57 -15.49
CA PRO A 39 27.49 3.65 -14.07
C PRO A 39 28.42 4.64 -13.37
N ALA A 40 27.95 5.43 -12.40
CA ALA A 40 28.78 6.37 -11.66
C ALA A 40 29.95 5.66 -10.95
N LEU A 41 29.72 4.42 -10.51
CA LEU A 41 30.75 3.55 -9.95
C LEU A 41 31.91 3.34 -10.94
N ALA A 42 31.65 3.28 -12.25
CA ALA A 42 32.68 3.12 -13.28
C ALA A 42 33.54 4.39 -13.50
N ASP A 43 33.09 5.55 -13.02
CA ASP A 43 33.80 6.83 -13.05
C ASP A 43 34.50 7.14 -11.73
N ASN A 44 34.40 6.26 -10.73
CA ASN A 44 35.17 6.36 -9.49
C ASN A 44 36.69 6.29 -9.80
N GLY A 45 37.50 7.11 -9.10
CA GLY A 45 38.94 7.19 -9.35
C GLY A 45 39.67 5.85 -9.21
N PHE A 46 39.25 4.99 -8.26
CA PHE A 46 39.81 3.65 -8.11
C PHE A 46 39.45 2.72 -9.28
N ALA A 47 38.26 2.87 -9.87
CA ALA A 47 37.84 2.13 -11.06
C ALA A 47 38.64 2.53 -12.30
N LEU A 48 38.80 3.84 -12.49
CA LEU A 48 39.47 4.44 -13.64
C LEU A 48 40.96 4.07 -13.65
N LEU A 49 41.60 4.11 -12.48
CA LEU A 49 43.02 3.79 -12.33
C LEU A 49 43.32 2.31 -12.05
N GLU A 50 42.29 1.45 -11.95
CA GLU A 50 42.42 0.00 -11.69
C GLU A 50 43.11 -0.33 -10.35
N LEU A 51 42.83 0.48 -9.34
CA LEU A 51 43.49 0.43 -8.04
C LEU A 51 42.57 -0.11 -6.94
N PRO A 52 43.13 -0.81 -5.94
CA PRO A 52 42.41 -1.09 -4.70
C PRO A 52 42.40 0.16 -3.80
N ILE A 53 41.49 0.21 -2.82
CA ILE A 53 41.41 1.33 -1.85
C ILE A 53 42.69 1.51 -1.01
N ALA A 54 43.48 0.44 -0.86
CA ALA A 54 44.76 0.46 -0.15
C ALA A 54 45.93 1.01 -1.01
N ALA A 55 45.66 1.58 -2.18
CA ALA A 55 46.71 2.20 -3.00
C ALA A 55 47.17 3.54 -2.38
N GLY A 56 48.49 3.68 -2.14
CA GLY A 56 49.09 4.95 -1.74
C GLY A 56 49.44 5.85 -2.93
N SER A 57 49.89 7.08 -2.65
CA SER A 57 50.21 8.08 -3.70
C SER A 57 51.15 7.59 -4.80
N ALA A 58 52.16 6.78 -4.46
CA ALA A 58 53.11 6.23 -5.44
C ALA A 58 52.41 5.32 -6.47
N ALA A 59 51.55 4.41 -6.01
CA ALA A 59 50.79 3.51 -6.87
C ALA A 59 49.77 4.26 -7.72
N ILE A 60 49.19 5.35 -7.18
CA ILE A 60 48.27 6.22 -7.94
C ILE A 60 49.01 6.91 -9.10
N ASN A 61 50.20 7.47 -8.85
CA ASN A 61 51.00 8.10 -9.90
C ASN A 61 51.46 7.07 -10.95
N GLU A 62 51.94 5.90 -10.53
CA GLU A 62 52.37 4.83 -11.44
C GLU A 62 51.21 4.33 -12.32
N ALA A 63 50.02 4.16 -11.74
CA ALA A 63 48.83 3.76 -12.50
C ALA A 63 48.40 4.83 -13.50
N TYR A 64 48.47 6.11 -13.12
CA TYR A 64 48.21 7.21 -14.04
C TYR A 64 49.21 7.21 -15.20
N ASP A 65 50.51 7.17 -14.90
CA ASP A 65 51.56 7.18 -15.91
C ASP A 65 51.43 5.97 -16.85
N ARG A 66 51.06 4.79 -16.34
CA ARG A 66 50.81 3.60 -17.16
C ARG A 66 49.59 3.77 -18.08
N LEU A 67 48.46 4.22 -17.53
CA LEU A 67 47.17 4.26 -18.22
C LEU A 67 47.03 5.47 -19.16
N SER A 68 47.77 6.56 -18.94
CA SER A 68 47.71 7.75 -19.80
C SER A 68 48.25 7.50 -21.21
N PHE A 69 49.05 6.45 -21.42
CA PHE A 69 49.55 6.04 -22.73
C PHE A 69 48.63 5.04 -23.45
N GLU A 70 47.54 4.57 -22.82
CA GLU A 70 46.59 3.66 -23.45
C GLU A 70 45.65 4.46 -24.40
N PRO A 71 45.55 4.09 -25.69
CA PRO A 71 44.84 4.89 -26.71
C PRO A 71 43.32 4.92 -26.54
N ASP A 72 42.75 3.98 -25.78
CA ASP A 72 41.32 3.85 -25.49
C ASP A 72 40.90 4.56 -24.20
N ARG A 73 41.82 5.27 -23.54
CA ARG A 73 41.57 5.98 -22.28
C ARG A 73 41.51 7.49 -22.47
N ASP A 74 40.60 8.10 -21.72
CA ASP A 74 40.45 9.55 -21.65
C ASP A 74 41.43 10.11 -20.61
N GLU A 75 42.54 10.70 -21.08
CA GLU A 75 43.59 11.27 -20.23
C GLU A 75 43.04 12.33 -19.26
N ALA A 76 42.06 13.14 -19.68
CA ALA A 76 41.48 14.17 -18.81
C ALA A 76 40.73 13.55 -17.62
N LYS A 77 40.00 12.44 -17.85
CA LYS A 77 39.36 11.69 -16.77
C LYS A 77 40.38 11.03 -15.85
N LEU A 78 41.46 10.47 -16.39
CA LEU A 78 42.54 9.88 -15.58
C LEU A 78 43.24 10.94 -14.72
N ALA A 79 43.47 12.13 -15.27
CA ALA A 79 44.09 13.25 -14.56
C ALA A 79 43.18 13.76 -13.43
N ALA A 80 41.87 13.90 -13.70
CA ALA A 80 40.88 14.26 -12.70
C ALA A 80 40.77 13.20 -11.58
N ALA A 81 40.77 11.92 -11.95
CA ALA A 81 40.77 10.80 -11.00
C ALA A 81 42.01 10.84 -10.10
N ARG A 82 43.21 11.02 -10.68
CA ARG A 82 44.46 11.18 -9.92
C ARG A 82 44.37 12.38 -8.96
N ALA A 83 43.91 13.54 -9.43
CA ALA A 83 43.79 14.72 -8.60
C ALA A 83 42.83 14.50 -7.41
N ALA A 84 41.68 13.89 -7.65
CA ALA A 84 40.71 13.55 -6.61
C ALA A 84 41.29 12.57 -5.57
N LEU A 85 42.01 11.52 -6.01
CA LEU A 85 42.62 10.57 -5.08
C LEU A 85 43.82 11.13 -4.30
N MET A 86 44.40 12.25 -4.73
CA MET A 86 45.46 12.96 -4.00
C MET A 86 44.91 13.96 -2.98
N ALA A 87 43.67 14.42 -3.14
CA ALA A 87 43.02 15.33 -2.20
C ALA A 87 42.34 14.53 -1.06
N PRO A 88 42.63 14.79 0.23
CA PRO A 88 42.16 13.93 1.34
C PRO A 88 40.65 13.73 1.42
N ARG A 89 39.87 14.80 1.19
CA ARG A 89 38.39 14.77 1.22
C ARG A 89 37.82 14.01 0.02
N ASP A 90 38.30 14.32 -1.18
CA ASP A 90 37.78 13.71 -2.41
C ASP A 90 38.19 12.23 -2.52
N ARG A 91 39.39 11.89 -2.03
CA ARG A 91 39.81 10.51 -1.83
C ARG A 91 38.86 9.76 -0.90
N LEU A 92 38.49 10.35 0.24
CA LEU A 92 37.56 9.71 1.19
C LEU A 92 36.18 9.49 0.56
N ALA A 93 35.67 10.48 -0.17
CA ALA A 93 34.42 10.33 -0.93
C ALA A 93 34.55 9.20 -1.97
N ALA A 94 35.68 9.09 -2.68
CA ALA A 94 35.94 8.01 -3.62
C ALA A 94 36.05 6.64 -2.92
N GLU A 95 36.65 6.56 -1.73
CA GLU A 95 36.76 5.34 -0.92
C GLU A 95 35.38 4.84 -0.48
N ILE A 96 34.53 5.74 0.03
CA ILE A 96 33.13 5.46 0.43
C ILE A 96 32.29 5.04 -0.79
N GLY A 97 32.44 5.74 -1.92
CA GLY A 97 31.69 5.48 -3.14
C GLY A 97 32.20 4.31 -4.00
N TRP A 98 33.20 3.54 -3.55
CA TRP A 98 33.78 2.43 -4.32
C TRP A 98 33.23 1.06 -3.89
N ALA A 99 34.06 0.04 -3.72
CA ALA A 99 33.66 -1.29 -3.27
C ALA A 99 34.52 -1.74 -2.07
N PRO A 100 34.47 -1.02 -0.92
CA PRO A 100 35.30 -1.34 0.23
C PRO A 100 34.96 -2.74 0.78
N GLY A 101 35.99 -3.53 1.07
CA GLY A 101 35.85 -4.90 1.59
C GLY A 101 35.66 -5.98 0.51
N LEU A 102 35.60 -5.60 -0.77
CA LEU A 102 35.54 -6.57 -1.86
C LEU A 102 36.93 -7.20 -2.12
N ALA A 103 36.99 -8.53 -2.25
CA ALA A 103 38.23 -9.25 -2.53
C ALA A 103 38.82 -8.88 -3.91
N ARG A 104 40.15 -8.91 -4.06
CA ARG A 104 40.83 -8.42 -5.27
C ARG A 104 40.33 -9.06 -6.57
N LEU A 105 40.18 -10.40 -6.59
CA LEU A 105 39.66 -11.11 -7.77
C LEU A 105 38.25 -10.66 -8.16
N SER A 106 37.40 -10.34 -7.17
CA SER A 106 36.06 -9.82 -7.40
C SER A 106 36.07 -8.35 -7.82
N LEU A 107 37.05 -7.57 -7.38
CA LEU A 107 37.25 -6.19 -7.79
C LEU A 107 37.70 -6.09 -9.26
N ASP A 108 38.60 -6.97 -9.70
CA ASP A 108 39.00 -7.04 -11.12
C ASP A 108 37.79 -7.42 -12.00
N ALA A 109 36.97 -8.40 -11.55
CA ALA A 109 35.73 -8.76 -12.22
C ALA A 109 34.70 -7.62 -12.23
N LEU A 110 34.60 -6.85 -11.15
CA LEU A 110 33.73 -5.68 -11.05
C LEU A 110 34.13 -4.61 -12.07
N ILE A 111 35.42 -4.28 -12.17
CA ILE A 111 35.93 -3.29 -13.12
C ILE A 111 35.64 -3.73 -14.57
N VAL A 112 35.85 -5.00 -14.90
CA VAL A 112 35.53 -5.55 -16.22
C VAL A 112 34.04 -5.44 -16.52
N ALA A 113 33.18 -5.82 -15.56
CA ALA A 113 31.73 -5.75 -15.71
C ALA A 113 31.23 -4.29 -15.89
N LEU A 114 31.77 -3.34 -15.12
CA LEU A 114 31.44 -1.91 -15.23
C LEU A 114 31.79 -1.33 -16.60
N ARG A 115 32.93 -1.74 -17.19
CA ARG A 115 33.33 -1.30 -18.55
C ARG A 115 32.46 -1.91 -19.64
N ALA A 116 32.13 -3.19 -19.48
CA ALA A 116 31.30 -3.92 -20.43
C ALA A 116 29.81 -3.59 -20.30
N ASN A 117 29.41 -2.83 -19.27
CA ASN A 117 28.01 -2.61 -18.90
C ASN A 117 27.27 -3.96 -18.72
N ASP A 118 27.91 -4.92 -18.04
CA ASP A 118 27.39 -6.28 -17.83
C ASP A 118 26.58 -6.38 -16.53
N ALA A 119 25.28 -6.14 -16.65
CA ALA A 119 24.34 -6.19 -15.52
C ALA A 119 24.29 -7.58 -14.86
N ALA A 120 24.46 -8.66 -15.62
CA ALA A 120 24.35 -10.02 -15.08
C ALA A 120 25.53 -10.33 -14.15
N THR A 121 26.75 -9.93 -14.54
CA THR A 121 27.92 -10.07 -13.67
C THR A 121 27.84 -9.15 -12.46
N LEU A 122 27.36 -7.91 -12.62
CA LEU A 122 27.13 -7.00 -11.49
C LEU A 122 26.11 -7.57 -10.50
N GLN A 123 25.01 -8.15 -10.97
CA GLN A 123 24.03 -8.82 -10.12
C GLN A 123 24.63 -10.03 -9.37
N SER A 124 25.51 -10.79 -10.03
CA SER A 124 26.22 -11.91 -9.37
C SER A 124 27.19 -11.41 -8.29
N LEU A 125 27.87 -10.29 -8.54
CA LEU A 125 28.79 -9.67 -7.57
C LEU A 125 28.02 -9.04 -6.40
N HIS A 126 26.89 -8.38 -6.67
CA HIS A 126 25.97 -7.85 -5.66
C HIS A 126 25.60 -8.93 -4.63
N GLY A 127 25.18 -10.11 -5.09
CA GLY A 127 24.80 -11.22 -4.22
C GLY A 127 25.95 -11.83 -3.38
N LYS A 128 27.21 -11.53 -3.71
CA LYS A 128 28.41 -11.99 -2.98
C LYS A 128 29.02 -10.91 -2.09
N ALA A 129 28.74 -9.64 -2.37
CA ALA A 129 29.25 -8.50 -1.63
C ALA A 129 28.50 -8.33 -0.29
N SER A 130 29.04 -7.49 0.59
CA SER A 130 28.41 -7.11 1.85
C SER A 130 28.66 -5.65 2.18
N GLY A 131 27.88 -5.09 3.11
CA GLY A 131 27.99 -3.71 3.56
C GLY A 131 27.95 -2.70 2.41
N LEU A 132 28.83 -1.70 2.49
CA LEU A 132 28.86 -0.57 1.56
C LEU A 132 29.20 -0.98 0.11
N ALA A 133 30.05 -2.00 -0.10
CA ALA A 133 30.32 -2.50 -1.45
C ALA A 133 29.07 -3.06 -2.14
N ARG A 134 28.24 -3.82 -1.40
CA ARG A 134 27.01 -4.37 -1.95
C ARG A 134 26.03 -3.26 -2.33
N LEU A 135 25.88 -2.27 -1.47
CA LEU A 135 25.07 -1.09 -1.72
C LEU A 135 25.51 -0.32 -2.97
N ASN A 136 26.82 -0.08 -3.12
CA ASN A 136 27.35 0.66 -4.26
C ASN A 136 27.21 -0.13 -5.58
N ILE A 137 27.25 -1.46 -5.54
CA ILE A 137 26.95 -2.30 -6.72
C ILE A 137 25.46 -2.23 -7.07
N ALA A 138 24.55 -2.26 -6.08
CA ALA A 138 23.11 -2.06 -6.32
C ALA A 138 22.83 -0.70 -6.98
N HIS A 139 23.56 0.32 -6.54
CA HIS A 139 23.52 1.65 -7.15
C HIS A 139 24.04 1.65 -8.59
N ALA A 140 25.15 0.97 -8.87
CA ALA A 140 25.66 0.84 -10.24
C ALA A 140 24.64 0.15 -11.17
N LEU A 141 23.92 -0.87 -10.68
CA LEU A 141 22.83 -1.51 -11.43
C LEU A 141 21.69 -0.52 -11.74
N LEU A 142 21.32 0.31 -10.76
CA LEU A 142 20.31 1.37 -10.96
C LEU A 142 20.78 2.44 -11.96
N ASP A 143 22.07 2.75 -12.02
CA ASP A 143 22.57 3.71 -13.02
C ASP A 143 22.46 3.18 -14.46
N MET A 144 22.56 1.86 -14.65
CA MET A 144 22.41 1.23 -15.97
C MET A 144 20.97 1.30 -16.47
N ASP A 145 19.99 1.16 -15.57
CA ASP A 145 18.57 1.36 -15.83
C ASP A 145 17.93 2.15 -14.68
N ARG A 146 17.80 3.48 -14.90
CA ARG A 146 17.22 4.42 -13.93
C ARG A 146 15.77 4.11 -13.56
N ALA A 147 15.08 3.24 -14.30
CA ALA A 147 13.73 2.78 -13.99
C ALA A 147 13.70 1.44 -13.23
N ASP A 148 14.86 0.84 -12.92
CA ASP A 148 14.94 -0.46 -12.25
C ASP A 148 14.52 -0.36 -10.77
N VAL A 149 13.25 -0.69 -10.54
CA VAL A 149 12.64 -0.76 -9.21
C VAL A 149 13.29 -1.82 -8.32
N GLN A 150 13.83 -2.91 -8.89
CA GLN A 150 14.50 -3.95 -8.10
C GLN A 150 15.83 -3.45 -7.56
N ALA A 151 16.64 -2.81 -8.40
CA ALA A 151 17.90 -2.19 -7.96
C ALA A 151 17.65 -1.10 -6.90
N ALA A 152 16.66 -0.21 -7.11
CA ALA A 152 16.28 0.79 -6.12
C ALA A 152 15.80 0.18 -4.79
N THR A 153 15.08 -0.94 -4.84
CA THR A 153 14.65 -1.68 -3.65
C THR A 153 15.82 -2.35 -2.93
N ALA A 154 16.79 -2.87 -3.69
CA ALA A 154 18.03 -3.43 -3.14
C ALA A 154 18.84 -2.36 -2.39
N ILE A 155 18.94 -1.13 -2.94
CA ILE A 155 19.59 0.00 -2.25
C ILE A 155 18.95 0.25 -0.87
N LEU A 156 17.63 0.33 -0.80
CA LEU A 156 16.91 0.51 0.48
C LEU A 156 17.15 -0.64 1.47
N SER A 157 17.14 -1.89 0.98
CA SER A 157 17.36 -3.05 1.84
C SER A 157 18.80 -3.11 2.35
N ASP A 158 19.77 -2.90 1.47
CA ASP A 158 21.19 -3.04 1.75
C ASP A 158 21.71 -1.90 2.65
N ALA A 159 21.12 -0.71 2.56
CA ALA A 159 21.44 0.43 3.41
C ALA A 159 21.28 0.14 4.91
N ARG A 160 20.39 -0.80 5.27
CA ARG A 160 20.18 -1.21 6.67
C ARG A 160 21.36 -1.97 7.27
N ASP A 161 22.15 -2.63 6.43
CA ASP A 161 23.29 -3.44 6.83
C ASP A 161 24.59 -2.61 6.86
N VAL A 162 24.53 -1.31 6.56
CA VAL A 162 25.68 -0.41 6.55
C VAL A 162 25.89 0.19 7.93
N ASP A 163 26.93 -0.30 8.62
CA ASP A 163 27.40 0.23 9.90
C ASP A 163 28.53 1.24 9.70
N ALA A 164 28.37 2.43 10.27
CA ALA A 164 29.31 3.53 10.07
C ALA A 164 30.69 3.25 10.67
N ASP A 165 30.73 2.67 11.87
CA ASP A 165 31.99 2.40 12.58
C ASP A 165 32.76 1.26 11.89
N ALA A 166 32.07 0.21 11.45
CA ALA A 166 32.68 -0.88 10.69
C ALA A 166 33.24 -0.40 9.33
N VAL A 167 32.56 0.53 8.66
CA VAL A 167 33.07 1.14 7.42
C VAL A 167 34.31 1.98 7.72
N LEU A 168 34.29 2.82 8.76
CA LEU A 168 35.45 3.63 9.15
C LEU A 168 36.66 2.75 9.50
N GLU A 169 36.48 1.74 10.35
CA GLU A 169 37.53 0.78 10.72
C GLU A 169 38.15 0.12 9.47
N LEU A 170 37.31 -0.32 8.52
CA LEU A 170 37.75 -0.93 7.26
C LEU A 170 38.57 0.03 6.39
N LEU A 171 38.16 1.30 6.30
CA LEU A 171 38.87 2.31 5.52
C LEU A 171 40.18 2.73 6.18
N ASP A 172 40.21 2.87 7.50
CA ASP A 172 41.43 3.16 8.27
C ASP A 172 42.45 2.03 8.16
N GLU A 173 42.01 0.76 8.22
CA GLU A 173 42.88 -0.40 7.99
C GLU A 173 43.52 -0.35 6.59
N ALA A 174 42.75 0.01 5.56
CA ALA A 174 43.25 0.17 4.19
C ALA A 174 44.24 1.33 4.06
N ARG A 175 43.98 2.48 4.70
CA ARG A 175 44.89 3.63 4.70
C ARG A 175 46.17 3.35 5.49
N PHE A 176 46.07 2.65 6.61
CA PHE A 176 47.23 2.22 7.39
C PHE A 176 48.14 1.31 6.55
N ALA A 177 47.58 0.35 5.82
CA ALA A 177 48.34 -0.50 4.89
C ALA A 177 49.02 0.31 3.77
N ALA A 178 48.39 1.40 3.32
CA ALA A 178 48.92 2.34 2.34
C ALA A 178 49.94 3.34 2.92
N ARG A 179 50.18 3.35 4.24
CA ARG A 179 50.96 4.36 4.99
C ARG A 179 50.41 5.78 4.85
N GLU A 180 49.10 5.89 4.68
CA GLU A 180 48.36 7.15 4.61
C GLU A 180 47.92 7.59 6.02
N ARG A 181 47.49 8.85 6.13
CA ARG A 181 46.96 9.40 7.39
C ARG A 181 45.60 8.77 7.72
N GLU A 182 45.38 8.51 9.00
CA GLU A 182 44.09 8.13 9.59
C GLU A 182 42.97 9.12 9.21
N ILE A 183 41.76 8.59 9.07
CA ILE A 183 40.58 9.36 8.65
C ILE A 183 40.08 10.18 9.83
N ASP A 184 39.90 11.48 9.62
CA ASP A 184 39.27 12.34 10.61
C ASP A 184 37.76 12.03 10.69
N ARG A 185 37.26 11.75 11.90
CA ARG A 185 35.88 11.29 12.12
C ARG A 185 34.81 12.27 11.61
N PRO A 186 34.90 13.59 11.88
CA PRO A 186 33.95 14.56 11.34
C PRO A 186 33.93 14.57 9.81
N LEU A 187 35.10 14.51 9.17
CA LEU A 187 35.20 14.46 7.71
C LEU A 187 34.58 13.18 7.14
N PHE A 188 34.78 12.04 7.82
CA PHE A 188 34.10 10.79 7.48
C PHE A 188 32.60 10.92 7.57
N ASP A 189 32.09 11.42 8.69
CA ASP A 189 30.66 11.59 8.92
C ASP A 189 30.02 12.46 7.82
N ASP A 190 30.65 13.58 7.46
CA ASP A 190 30.20 14.46 6.37
C ASP A 190 30.14 13.75 5.02
N CYS A 191 31.22 13.07 4.61
CA CYS A 191 31.27 12.35 3.33
C CYS A 191 30.31 11.14 3.30
N PHE A 192 30.13 10.48 4.43
CA PHE A 192 29.28 9.31 4.57
C PHE A 192 27.80 9.68 4.47
N ASP A 193 27.39 10.76 5.13
CA ASP A 193 26.04 11.30 5.03
C ASP A 193 25.77 11.87 3.62
N ASP A 194 26.76 12.48 2.98
CA ASP A 194 26.63 12.96 1.60
C ASP A 194 26.43 11.82 0.59
N HIS A 195 27.12 10.71 0.80
CA HIS A 195 26.93 9.50 0.00
C HIS A 195 25.52 8.93 0.20
N ALA A 196 25.05 8.82 1.45
CA ALA A 196 23.68 8.38 1.75
C ALA A 196 22.64 9.26 1.03
N ARG A 197 22.82 10.59 1.07
CA ARG A 197 21.93 11.55 0.39
C ARG A 197 21.95 11.36 -1.13
N THR A 198 23.12 11.17 -1.71
CA THR A 198 23.30 10.97 -3.15
C THR A 198 22.56 9.72 -3.64
N LEU A 199 22.79 8.58 -2.96
CA LEU A 199 22.14 7.32 -3.30
C LEU A 199 20.61 7.40 -3.14
N GLY A 200 20.13 7.99 -2.04
CA GLY A 200 18.70 8.18 -1.80
C GLY A 200 18.04 9.03 -2.88
N GLY A 201 18.65 10.17 -3.22
CA GLY A 201 18.16 11.07 -4.26
C GLY A 201 18.07 10.42 -5.64
N GLN A 202 19.03 9.55 -5.99
CA GLN A 202 19.00 8.84 -7.28
C GLN A 202 17.98 7.71 -7.31
N ALA A 203 17.82 6.97 -6.20
CA ALA A 203 16.80 5.91 -6.08
C ALA A 203 15.36 6.46 -6.15
N ALA A 204 15.14 7.73 -5.78
CA ALA A 204 13.83 8.36 -5.85
C ALA A 204 13.19 8.31 -7.24
N LEU A 205 13.98 8.49 -8.30
CA LEU A 205 13.51 8.53 -9.69
C LEU A 205 12.82 7.22 -10.10
N ALA A 206 13.45 6.08 -9.79
CA ALA A 206 12.90 4.76 -10.10
C ALA A 206 11.55 4.52 -9.41
N PHE A 207 11.42 4.99 -8.17
CA PHE A 207 10.18 4.83 -7.41
C PHE A 207 9.07 5.78 -7.88
N ALA A 208 9.40 7.03 -8.22
CA ALA A 208 8.42 8.01 -8.67
C ALA A 208 7.88 7.70 -10.07
N GLY A 209 8.74 7.21 -10.96
CA GLY A 209 8.47 7.07 -12.39
C GLY A 209 7.40 6.04 -12.77
N SER A 210 6.99 5.13 -11.87
CA SER A 210 5.99 4.10 -12.19
C SER A 210 5.11 3.71 -11.01
N ALA A 211 3.88 3.25 -11.26
CA ALA A 211 2.98 2.75 -10.22
C ALA A 211 3.58 1.53 -9.47
N ILE A 212 4.33 0.68 -10.18
CA ILE A 212 5.05 -0.46 -9.59
C ILE A 212 6.12 0.04 -8.60
N GLY A 213 6.89 1.07 -9.00
CA GLY A 213 7.88 1.74 -8.16
C GLY A 213 7.25 2.30 -6.89
N ARG A 214 6.18 3.09 -7.01
CA ARG A 214 5.48 3.68 -5.85
C ARG A 214 4.99 2.61 -4.88
N ALA A 215 4.40 1.53 -5.41
CA ALA A 215 3.93 0.42 -4.60
C ALA A 215 5.08 -0.36 -3.94
N ALA A 216 6.22 -0.52 -4.63
CA ALA A 216 7.41 -1.14 -4.07
C ALA A 216 7.98 -0.31 -2.92
N LEU A 217 8.13 1.01 -3.10
CA LEU A 217 8.59 1.91 -2.04
C LEU A 217 7.68 1.85 -0.81
N ALA A 218 6.35 1.92 -1.01
CA ALA A 218 5.39 1.83 0.09
C ALA A 218 5.51 0.49 0.86
N ARG A 219 5.64 -0.64 0.15
CA ARG A 219 5.85 -1.95 0.80
C ARG A 219 7.17 -2.01 1.56
N SER A 220 8.25 -1.50 0.98
CA SER A 220 9.57 -1.47 1.62
C SER A 220 9.53 -0.64 2.91
N LEU A 221 8.96 0.57 2.88
CA LEU A 221 8.84 1.41 4.07
C LEU A 221 7.98 0.76 5.17
N GLN A 222 6.87 0.12 4.79
CA GLN A 222 6.00 -0.57 5.74
C GLN A 222 6.69 -1.79 6.37
N ALA A 223 7.44 -2.57 5.60
CA ALA A 223 8.16 -3.75 6.09
C ALA A 223 9.37 -3.37 6.96
N MET A 224 10.02 -2.25 6.65
CA MET A 224 11.26 -1.87 7.28
C MET A 224 11.08 -1.21 8.66
N GLY A 225 9.97 -0.52 8.91
CA GLY A 225 9.77 0.21 10.18
C GLY A 225 10.84 1.28 10.39
N SER A 226 11.28 1.47 11.64
CA SER A 226 12.28 2.49 12.00
C SER A 226 13.65 2.27 11.30
N PRO A 227 14.40 3.35 11.03
CA PRO A 227 15.75 3.23 10.46
C PRO A 227 16.68 2.38 11.34
N ALA A 228 17.52 1.56 10.72
CA ALA A 228 18.45 0.67 11.42
C ALA A 228 19.73 1.38 11.92
N GLY A 229 20.10 2.50 11.29
CA GLY A 229 21.28 3.29 11.62
C GLY A 229 21.27 4.64 10.90
N ARG A 230 22.30 5.46 11.15
CA ARG A 230 22.38 6.83 10.59
C ARG A 230 22.40 6.87 9.06
N PHE A 231 23.07 5.90 8.43
CA PHE A 231 23.17 5.83 6.97
C PHE A 231 21.79 5.56 6.34
N ASP A 232 21.09 4.55 6.86
CA ASP A 232 19.72 4.21 6.47
C ASP A 232 18.77 5.40 6.66
N ALA A 233 18.87 6.11 7.80
CA ALA A 233 18.06 7.31 8.04
C ALA A 233 18.34 8.42 7.00
N GLY A 234 19.61 8.80 6.80
CA GLY A 234 19.99 9.84 5.84
C GLY A 234 19.61 9.50 4.39
N LEU A 235 19.76 8.22 4.01
CA LEU A 235 19.37 7.74 2.69
C LEU A 235 17.85 7.81 2.50
N ARG A 236 17.06 7.35 3.47
CA ARG A 236 15.59 7.39 3.39
C ARG A 236 15.04 8.81 3.33
N ASP A 237 15.60 9.71 4.12
CA ASP A 237 15.18 11.12 4.14
C ASP A 237 15.46 11.78 2.78
N ALA A 238 16.65 11.57 2.22
CA ALA A 238 17.00 12.08 0.89
C ALA A 238 16.16 11.45 -0.22
N LEU A 239 15.88 10.14 -0.12
CA LEU A 239 15.01 9.44 -1.05
C LEU A 239 13.61 10.01 -1.04
N LEU A 240 13.03 10.24 0.14
CA LEU A 240 11.67 10.77 0.25
C LEU A 240 11.59 12.24 -0.15
N ALA A 241 12.61 13.03 0.15
CA ALA A 241 12.73 14.40 -0.35
C ALA A 241 12.83 14.42 -1.89
N GLY A 242 13.64 13.54 -2.48
CA GLY A 242 13.74 13.34 -3.92
C GLY A 242 12.40 12.92 -4.52
N TYR A 243 11.78 11.88 -3.95
CA TYR A 243 10.51 11.33 -4.40
C TYR A 243 9.42 12.40 -4.40
N GLY A 244 9.33 13.18 -3.31
CA GLY A 244 8.40 14.29 -3.18
C GLY A 244 8.54 15.34 -4.28
N ARG A 245 9.78 15.66 -4.69
CA ARG A 245 10.03 16.57 -5.83
C ARG A 245 9.55 15.97 -7.15
N GLU A 246 9.84 14.71 -7.40
CA GLU A 246 9.47 14.02 -8.64
C GLU A 246 7.95 13.86 -8.80
N ILE A 247 7.23 13.61 -7.70
CA ILE A 247 5.77 13.46 -7.75
C ILE A 247 5.01 14.79 -7.64
N ALA A 248 5.68 15.93 -7.40
CA ALA A 248 5.01 17.21 -7.14
C ALA A 248 4.05 17.60 -8.28
N GLN A 249 4.52 17.57 -9.53
CA GLN A 249 3.68 17.90 -10.68
C GLN A 249 2.52 16.90 -10.88
N PRO A 250 2.72 15.57 -10.88
CA PRO A 250 1.61 14.61 -10.90
C PRO A 250 0.61 14.80 -9.75
N LEU A 251 1.09 15.15 -8.55
CA LEU A 251 0.27 15.37 -7.37
C LEU A 251 -0.62 16.60 -7.53
N ASP A 252 -0.07 17.71 -8.02
CA ASP A 252 -0.80 18.95 -8.31
C ASP A 252 -1.87 18.73 -9.41
N GLN A 253 -1.53 17.98 -10.45
CA GLN A 253 -2.49 17.60 -11.48
C GLN A 253 -3.64 16.77 -10.92
N SER A 254 -3.33 15.80 -10.05
CA SER A 254 -4.35 14.98 -9.40
C SER A 254 -5.23 15.83 -8.47
N HIS A 255 -4.62 16.74 -7.70
CA HIS A 255 -5.33 17.71 -6.87
C HIS A 255 -6.32 18.55 -7.69
N GLY A 256 -5.87 19.13 -8.81
CA GLY A 256 -6.74 19.89 -9.71
C GLY A 256 -7.90 19.07 -10.26
N ARG A 257 -7.67 17.80 -10.62
CA ARG A 257 -8.73 16.89 -11.09
C ARG A 257 -9.74 16.55 -9.98
N ILE A 258 -9.27 16.36 -8.75
CA ILE A 258 -10.13 16.14 -7.59
C ILE A 258 -11.05 17.35 -7.41
N MET A 259 -10.48 18.56 -7.32
CA MET A 259 -11.25 19.78 -7.10
C MET A 259 -12.25 20.06 -8.25
N ALA A 260 -11.84 19.87 -9.50
CA ALA A 260 -12.75 20.01 -10.65
C ALA A 260 -13.90 18.99 -10.61
N SER A 261 -13.62 17.74 -10.21
CA SER A 261 -14.66 16.70 -10.10
C SER A 261 -15.60 16.95 -8.93
N ILE A 262 -15.12 17.57 -7.84
CA ILE A 262 -15.95 18.02 -6.72
C ILE A 262 -16.94 19.09 -7.21
N GLU A 263 -16.48 20.11 -7.91
CA GLU A 263 -17.36 21.17 -8.42
C GLU A 263 -18.37 20.65 -9.45
N ALA A 264 -17.95 19.74 -10.33
CA ALA A 264 -18.85 19.08 -11.27
C ALA A 264 -19.94 18.26 -10.55
N LEU A 265 -19.60 17.53 -9.48
CA LEU A 265 -20.58 16.80 -8.67
C LEU A 265 -21.50 17.72 -7.86
N LYS A 266 -21.04 18.89 -7.42
CA LYS A 266 -21.93 19.88 -6.78
C LYS A 266 -22.97 20.39 -7.79
N ALA A 267 -22.57 20.59 -9.05
CA ALA A 267 -23.47 21.02 -10.11
C ALA A 267 -24.42 19.90 -10.58
N GLU A 268 -23.94 18.66 -10.66
CA GLU A 268 -24.72 17.48 -11.05
C GLU A 268 -24.56 16.31 -10.04
N PRO A 269 -25.28 16.36 -8.89
CA PRO A 269 -25.11 15.43 -7.77
C PRO A 269 -25.26 13.94 -8.11
N GLY A 270 -26.12 13.61 -9.06
CA GLY A 270 -26.41 12.22 -9.47
C GLY A 270 -25.44 11.65 -10.52
N SER A 271 -24.46 12.44 -10.97
CA SER A 271 -23.61 12.08 -12.10
C SER A 271 -22.60 10.97 -11.75
N GLN A 272 -22.89 9.75 -12.17
CA GLN A 272 -22.00 8.59 -11.97
C GLN A 272 -20.64 8.76 -12.67
N SER A 273 -20.61 9.51 -13.77
CA SER A 273 -19.38 9.83 -14.51
C SER A 273 -18.46 10.68 -13.66
N HIS A 274 -18.96 11.80 -13.12
CA HIS A 274 -18.18 12.70 -12.26
C HIS A 274 -17.76 12.01 -10.95
N ALA A 275 -18.62 11.20 -10.34
CA ALA A 275 -18.26 10.37 -9.18
C ALA A 275 -17.12 9.40 -9.47
N THR A 276 -17.15 8.74 -10.62
CA THR A 276 -16.10 7.81 -11.00
C THR A 276 -14.79 8.53 -11.33
N GLY A 277 -14.86 9.72 -11.94
CA GLY A 277 -13.71 10.59 -12.15
C GLY A 277 -13.05 11.01 -10.83
N LEU A 278 -13.84 11.45 -9.85
CA LEU A 278 -13.36 11.82 -8.51
C LEU A 278 -12.69 10.64 -7.80
N LEU A 279 -13.34 9.47 -7.80
CA LEU A 279 -12.78 8.26 -7.18
C LEU A 279 -11.46 7.85 -7.81
N THR A 280 -11.34 7.95 -9.14
CA THR A 280 -10.10 7.63 -9.86
C THR A 280 -9.00 8.62 -9.53
N ALA A 281 -9.30 9.92 -9.46
CA ALA A 281 -8.33 10.94 -9.09
C ALA A 281 -7.86 10.77 -7.63
N LEU A 282 -8.76 10.41 -6.71
CA LEU A 282 -8.40 10.11 -5.32
C LEU A 282 -7.51 8.87 -5.19
N ASP A 283 -7.76 7.82 -5.99
CA ASP A 283 -6.94 6.61 -6.02
C ASP A 283 -5.52 6.95 -6.50
N VAL A 284 -5.40 7.69 -7.62
CA VAL A 284 -4.12 8.19 -8.15
C VAL A 284 -3.39 9.03 -7.11
N TRP A 285 -4.05 10.04 -6.55
CA TRP A 285 -3.48 10.91 -5.52
C TRP A 285 -2.98 10.10 -4.32
N SER A 286 -3.79 9.15 -3.84
CA SER A 286 -3.41 8.28 -2.71
C SER A 286 -2.19 7.43 -3.04
N THR A 287 -2.10 6.86 -4.24
CA THR A 287 -0.94 6.03 -4.63
C THR A 287 0.36 6.82 -4.71
N LEU A 288 0.28 8.08 -5.16
CA LEU A 288 1.40 9.02 -5.18
C LEU A 288 1.82 9.38 -3.75
N ARG A 289 0.86 9.68 -2.87
CA ARG A 289 1.18 10.16 -1.51
C ARG A 289 1.54 9.04 -0.53
N ARG A 290 1.17 7.78 -0.81
CA ARG A 290 1.29 6.65 0.13
C ARG A 290 2.68 6.49 0.76
N PRO A 291 3.80 6.55 0.00
CA PRO A 291 5.13 6.43 0.62
C PRO A 291 5.43 7.51 1.66
N MET A 292 5.01 8.75 1.39
CA MET A 292 5.21 9.87 2.31
C MET A 292 4.33 9.74 3.54
N GLN A 293 3.06 9.36 3.38
CA GLN A 293 2.16 9.09 4.53
C GLN A 293 2.71 8.00 5.45
N LEU A 294 3.30 6.93 4.89
CA LEU A 294 3.93 5.88 5.69
C LEU A 294 5.12 6.40 6.50
N HIS A 295 5.94 7.27 5.90
CA HIS A 295 7.07 7.87 6.58
C HIS A 295 6.64 8.83 7.70
N GLU A 296 5.68 9.72 7.44
CA GLU A 296 5.14 10.64 8.46
C GLU A 296 4.46 9.86 9.60
N ALA A 297 3.66 8.85 9.27
CA ALA A 297 3.02 8.00 10.27
C ALA A 297 4.04 7.27 11.15
N ALA A 298 5.16 6.81 10.59
CA ALA A 298 6.25 6.20 11.36
C ALA A 298 6.91 7.19 12.35
N ARG A 299 6.78 8.49 12.12
CA ARG A 299 7.24 9.58 13.00
C ARG A 299 6.14 10.08 13.95
N GLY A 300 4.93 9.53 13.86
CA GLY A 300 3.77 10.01 14.59
C GLY A 300 3.29 11.40 14.15
N LEU A 301 3.58 11.79 12.91
CA LEU A 301 3.17 13.06 12.31
C LEU A 301 2.03 12.84 11.33
N ASP A 302 1.14 13.84 11.23
CA ASP A 302 0.08 13.89 10.22
C ASP A 302 0.60 14.54 8.92
N ASP A 303 0.10 14.09 7.77
CA ASP A 303 0.42 14.70 6.48
C ASP A 303 -0.46 15.94 6.22
N PRO A 304 0.08 17.17 6.25
CA PRO A 304 -0.74 18.38 6.15
C PRO A 304 -1.44 18.52 4.79
N ALA A 305 -0.82 18.03 3.71
CA ALA A 305 -1.40 18.06 2.36
C ALA A 305 -2.65 17.17 2.23
N SER A 306 -2.81 16.18 3.11
CA SER A 306 -3.98 15.31 3.14
C SER A 306 -5.24 16.03 3.64
N GLY A 307 -5.09 17.04 4.49
CA GLY A 307 -6.19 17.66 5.23
C GLY A 307 -7.20 18.41 4.35
N GLU A 308 -6.73 19.16 3.35
CA GLU A 308 -7.58 19.95 2.45
C GLU A 308 -8.49 19.05 1.60
N ILE A 309 -7.89 18.07 0.91
CA ILE A 309 -8.62 17.10 0.07
C ILE A 309 -9.62 16.32 0.91
N PHE A 310 -9.19 15.85 2.09
CA PHE A 310 -10.07 15.13 3.00
C PHE A 310 -11.28 15.98 3.38
N ALA A 311 -11.07 17.22 3.80
CA ALA A 311 -12.16 18.12 4.20
C ALA A 311 -13.12 18.41 3.04
N ALA A 312 -12.60 18.67 1.84
CA ALA A 312 -13.41 18.98 0.66
C ALA A 312 -14.28 17.80 0.23
N VAL A 313 -13.69 16.60 0.10
CA VAL A 313 -14.42 15.39 -0.33
C VAL A 313 -15.39 14.92 0.77
N ARG A 314 -15.01 15.01 2.05
CA ARG A 314 -15.92 14.71 3.16
C ARG A 314 -17.12 15.64 3.15
N SER A 315 -16.90 16.95 3.00
CA SER A 315 -17.98 17.94 2.89
C SER A 315 -18.91 17.63 1.71
N LEU A 316 -18.36 17.22 0.56
CA LEU A 316 -19.16 16.80 -0.59
C LEU A 316 -19.97 15.53 -0.28
N SER A 317 -19.38 14.51 0.34
CA SER A 317 -20.09 13.27 0.70
C SER A 317 -21.27 13.55 1.63
N VAL A 318 -21.09 14.43 2.62
CA VAL A 318 -22.17 14.86 3.52
C VAL A 318 -23.26 15.61 2.76
N ALA A 319 -22.91 16.53 1.85
CA ALA A 319 -23.88 17.26 1.03
C ALA A 319 -24.68 16.33 0.10
N LEU A 320 -24.00 15.39 -0.57
CA LEU A 320 -24.63 14.38 -1.43
C LEU A 320 -25.63 13.52 -0.67
N SER A 321 -25.28 13.07 0.54
CA SER A 321 -26.18 12.30 1.40
C SER A 321 -27.36 13.17 1.87
N ASN A 322 -27.09 14.34 2.46
CA ASN A 322 -28.11 15.09 3.21
C ASN A 322 -29.00 15.98 2.32
N GLN A 323 -28.46 16.53 1.24
CA GLN A 323 -29.17 17.53 0.41
C GLN A 323 -29.71 16.94 -0.88
N HIS A 324 -29.06 15.89 -1.42
CA HIS A 324 -29.37 15.36 -2.75
C HIS A 324 -29.83 13.89 -2.76
N GLU A 325 -29.91 13.25 -1.59
CA GLU A 325 -30.25 11.82 -1.43
C GLU A 325 -29.38 10.87 -2.28
N GLN A 326 -28.15 11.27 -2.60
CA GLN A 326 -27.21 10.49 -3.42
C GLN A 326 -26.36 9.56 -2.54
N TYR A 327 -27.02 8.70 -1.77
CA TYR A 327 -26.39 7.88 -0.72
C TYR A 327 -25.33 6.92 -1.24
N GLU A 328 -25.55 6.31 -2.41
CA GLU A 328 -24.60 5.36 -3.02
C GLU A 328 -23.29 6.05 -3.42
N ILE A 329 -23.38 7.27 -3.98
CA ILE A 329 -22.20 8.06 -4.33
C ILE A 329 -21.49 8.50 -3.05
N ALA A 330 -22.23 9.01 -2.06
CA ALA A 330 -21.68 9.43 -0.77
C ALA A 330 -20.94 8.27 -0.06
N LEU A 331 -21.53 7.08 -0.03
CA LEU A 331 -20.93 5.88 0.55
C LEU A 331 -19.65 5.47 -0.18
N ARG A 332 -19.67 5.47 -1.52
CA ARG A 332 -18.46 5.18 -2.33
C ARG A 332 -17.33 6.17 -2.04
N LEU A 333 -17.65 7.46 -1.92
CA LEU A 333 -16.67 8.49 -1.55
C LEU A 333 -16.16 8.28 -0.12
N GLY A 334 -17.03 7.96 0.84
CA GLY A 334 -16.64 7.66 2.23
C GLY A 334 -15.69 6.47 2.33
N ARG A 335 -15.95 5.38 1.59
CA ARG A 335 -15.05 4.22 1.51
C ARG A 335 -13.72 4.57 0.85
N ALA A 336 -13.73 5.38 -0.21
CA ALA A 336 -12.50 5.84 -0.87
C ALA A 336 -11.66 6.71 0.07
N LEU A 337 -12.28 7.64 0.80
CA LEU A 337 -11.61 8.42 1.83
C LEU A 337 -10.96 7.52 2.89
N LEU A 338 -11.65 6.48 3.36
CA LEU A 338 -11.10 5.57 4.37
C LEU A 338 -9.86 4.85 3.85
N SER A 339 -9.89 4.41 2.59
CA SER A 339 -8.75 3.76 1.94
C SER A 339 -7.58 4.75 1.75
N SER A 340 -7.85 5.95 1.24
CA SER A 340 -6.83 6.96 0.89
C SER A 340 -6.16 7.58 2.11
N PHE A 341 -6.87 7.68 3.24
CA PHE A 341 -6.40 8.34 4.46
C PHE A 341 -6.26 7.38 5.65
N ALA A 342 -6.20 6.07 5.40
CA ALA A 342 -6.08 5.04 6.44
C ALA A 342 -4.86 5.22 7.37
N LEU A 343 -3.82 5.92 6.90
CA LEU A 343 -2.58 6.18 7.62
C LEU A 343 -2.56 7.51 8.39
N VAL A 344 -3.62 8.31 8.28
CA VAL A 344 -3.75 9.59 8.98
C VAL A 344 -4.77 9.41 10.12
N PRO A 345 -4.33 9.24 11.38
CA PRO A 345 -5.19 8.82 12.48
C PRO A 345 -6.43 9.71 12.69
N ILE A 346 -6.25 11.04 12.59
CA ILE A 346 -7.34 12.00 12.77
C ILE A 346 -8.46 11.78 11.74
N HIS A 347 -8.09 11.61 10.47
CA HIS A 347 -9.05 11.42 9.38
C HIS A 347 -9.74 10.06 9.46
N ARG A 348 -8.98 9.02 9.80
CA ARG A 348 -9.52 7.67 10.01
C ARG A 348 -10.58 7.65 11.11
N ALA A 349 -10.31 8.24 12.27
CA ALA A 349 -11.26 8.29 13.38
C ALA A 349 -12.53 9.09 13.08
N ALA A 350 -12.47 10.09 12.19
CA ALA A 350 -13.66 10.79 11.70
C ALA A 350 -14.52 9.87 10.81
N LEU A 351 -13.89 9.16 9.86
CA LEU A 351 -14.59 8.28 8.93
C LEU A 351 -15.17 7.03 9.60
N GLU A 352 -14.48 6.44 10.58
CA GLU A 352 -15.00 5.30 11.33
C GLU A 352 -16.30 5.63 12.07
N ARG A 353 -16.50 6.89 12.47
CA ARG A 353 -17.75 7.39 13.06
C ARG A 353 -18.85 7.64 12.03
N GLU A 354 -18.48 8.10 10.83
CA GLU A 354 -19.44 8.55 9.81
C GLU A 354 -19.91 7.43 8.87
N LEU A 355 -19.03 6.47 8.59
CA LEU A 355 -19.28 5.43 7.60
C LEU A 355 -20.49 4.55 7.94
N PRO A 356 -20.76 4.16 9.21
CA PRO A 356 -21.98 3.41 9.55
C PRO A 356 -23.25 4.17 9.18
N THR A 357 -23.28 5.49 9.37
CA THR A 357 -24.43 6.33 8.97
C THR A 357 -24.63 6.33 7.45
N LEU A 358 -23.54 6.46 6.68
CA LEU A 358 -23.61 6.42 5.22
C LEU A 358 -24.07 5.05 4.70
N ILE A 359 -23.58 3.95 5.30
CA ILE A 359 -24.01 2.58 4.99
C ILE A 359 -25.51 2.43 5.29
N GLY A 360 -25.96 2.85 6.48
CA GLY A 360 -27.37 2.79 6.88
C GLY A 360 -28.29 3.55 5.93
N ASN A 361 -27.92 4.78 5.55
CA ASN A 361 -28.72 5.59 4.62
C ASN A 361 -28.81 4.96 3.22
N ALA A 362 -27.68 4.46 2.68
CA ALA A 362 -27.66 3.81 1.38
C ALA A 362 -28.48 2.51 1.39
N ALA A 363 -28.30 1.69 2.43
CA ALA A 363 -29.06 0.46 2.61
C ALA A 363 -30.56 0.71 2.72
N LEU A 364 -30.99 1.71 3.49
CA LEU A 364 -32.39 2.06 3.62
C LEU A 364 -33.00 2.50 2.28
N LYS A 365 -32.30 3.32 1.50
CA LYS A 365 -32.77 3.73 0.16
C LYS A 365 -32.88 2.53 -0.77
N ARG A 366 -31.89 1.63 -0.77
CA ARG A 366 -31.92 0.41 -1.57
C ARG A 366 -33.05 -0.53 -1.12
N ALA A 367 -33.28 -0.67 0.18
CA ALA A 367 -34.41 -1.42 0.73
C ALA A 367 -35.74 -0.87 0.22
N GLN A 368 -35.92 0.46 0.21
CA GLN A 368 -37.12 1.11 -0.32
C GLN A 368 -37.31 0.86 -1.82
N GLN A 369 -36.25 0.90 -2.62
CA GLN A 369 -36.31 0.60 -4.05
C GLN A 369 -36.66 -0.86 -4.32
N LEU A 370 -35.98 -1.79 -3.65
CA LEU A 370 -36.26 -3.24 -3.75
C LEU A 370 -37.69 -3.55 -3.29
N HIS A 371 -38.14 -2.91 -2.21
CA HIS A 371 -39.51 -2.97 -1.74
C HIS A 371 -40.50 -2.53 -2.82
N GLN A 372 -40.31 -1.36 -3.43
CA GLN A 372 -41.19 -0.87 -4.51
C GLN A 372 -41.19 -1.82 -5.71
N MET A 373 -40.03 -2.34 -6.12
CA MET A 373 -39.92 -3.31 -7.22
C MET A 373 -40.62 -4.63 -6.90
N ALA A 374 -40.50 -5.12 -5.67
CA ALA A 374 -41.17 -6.34 -5.21
C ALA A 374 -42.68 -6.17 -5.21
N LEU A 375 -43.19 -5.03 -4.73
CA LEU A 375 -44.62 -4.71 -4.77
C LEU A 375 -45.15 -4.60 -6.20
N ALA A 376 -44.37 -4.03 -7.12
CA ALA A 376 -44.74 -3.97 -8.54
C ALA A 376 -44.76 -5.36 -9.22
N GLN A 377 -44.05 -6.35 -8.64
CA GLN A 377 -43.86 -7.69 -9.23
C GLN A 377 -44.14 -8.80 -8.20
N LEU A 378 -45.20 -8.69 -7.40
CA LEU A 378 -45.47 -9.62 -6.30
C LEU A 378 -45.46 -11.09 -6.71
N LYS A 379 -46.17 -11.47 -7.79
CA LYS A 379 -46.24 -12.88 -8.23
C LYS A 379 -44.90 -13.42 -8.76
N PRO A 380 -44.19 -12.73 -9.68
CA PRO A 380 -42.83 -13.13 -10.06
C PRO A 380 -41.86 -13.22 -8.87
N PHE A 381 -41.93 -12.26 -7.94
CA PHE A 381 -41.10 -12.24 -6.75
C PHE A 381 -41.40 -13.43 -5.83
N ALA A 382 -42.69 -13.73 -5.58
CA ALA A 382 -43.12 -14.88 -4.79
C ALA A 382 -42.52 -16.19 -5.30
N ARG A 383 -42.57 -16.42 -6.62
CA ARG A 383 -41.96 -17.61 -7.24
C ARG A 383 -40.44 -17.68 -7.04
N GLN A 384 -39.75 -16.54 -7.05
CA GLN A 384 -38.31 -16.51 -6.76
C GLN A 384 -38.03 -16.88 -5.30
N VAL A 385 -38.82 -16.35 -4.36
CA VAL A 385 -38.70 -16.68 -2.94
C VAL A 385 -38.96 -18.15 -2.68
N GLU A 386 -40.04 -18.71 -3.25
CA GLU A 386 -40.39 -20.14 -3.11
C GLU A 386 -39.37 -21.08 -3.73
N ALA A 387 -38.66 -20.62 -4.77
CA ALA A 387 -37.55 -21.36 -5.38
C ALA A 387 -36.24 -21.28 -4.58
N GLY A 388 -36.23 -20.66 -3.39
CA GLY A 388 -35.02 -20.47 -2.58
C GLY A 388 -34.14 -19.30 -3.06
N GLY A 389 -34.69 -18.36 -3.83
CA GLY A 389 -33.95 -17.24 -4.40
C GLY A 389 -33.40 -16.25 -3.36
N LEU A 390 -33.89 -16.29 -2.12
CA LEU A 390 -33.35 -15.49 -1.00
C LEU A 390 -31.99 -16.01 -0.50
N ASP A 391 -31.63 -17.26 -0.78
CA ASP A 391 -30.30 -17.80 -0.47
C ASP A 391 -29.37 -17.75 -1.70
N GLY A 392 -29.90 -17.36 -2.86
CA GLY A 392 -29.18 -17.24 -4.11
C GLY A 392 -28.69 -15.81 -4.43
N ALA A 393 -27.94 -15.67 -5.52
CA ALA A 393 -27.45 -14.38 -6.02
C ALA A 393 -28.26 -13.81 -7.19
N GLY A 394 -29.34 -14.48 -7.61
CA GLY A 394 -30.08 -14.17 -8.83
C GLY A 394 -31.41 -13.46 -8.59
N GLY A 395 -31.74 -12.52 -9.48
CA GLY A 395 -33.05 -11.86 -9.48
C GLY A 395 -33.26 -10.88 -8.33
N LEU A 396 -34.52 -10.52 -8.07
CA LEU A 396 -34.88 -9.54 -7.05
C LEU A 396 -34.71 -10.11 -5.63
N ALA A 397 -34.99 -11.40 -5.44
CA ALA A 397 -34.74 -12.09 -4.16
C ALA A 397 -33.24 -12.12 -3.83
N GLY A 398 -32.37 -12.41 -4.81
CA GLY A 398 -30.93 -12.34 -4.62
C GLY A 398 -30.42 -10.92 -4.33
N SER A 399 -31.05 -9.87 -4.89
CA SER A 399 -30.72 -8.48 -4.53
C SER A 399 -31.10 -8.12 -3.09
N ILE A 400 -32.19 -8.68 -2.55
CA ILE A 400 -32.57 -8.52 -1.13
C ILE A 400 -31.56 -9.24 -0.23
N ASN A 401 -31.13 -10.44 -0.62
CA ASN A 401 -30.08 -11.17 0.08
C ASN A 401 -28.77 -10.37 0.14
N ALA A 402 -28.32 -9.86 -1.01
CA ALA A 402 -27.13 -9.01 -1.09
C ALA A 402 -27.25 -7.75 -0.21
N LEU A 403 -28.44 -7.14 -0.14
CA LEU A 403 -28.70 -6.02 0.76
C LEU A 403 -28.55 -6.42 2.23
N ILE A 404 -29.07 -7.56 2.67
CA ILE A 404 -28.91 -8.03 4.06
C ILE A 404 -27.44 -8.29 4.38
N ALA A 405 -26.72 -8.98 3.49
CA ALA A 405 -25.28 -9.19 3.66
C ALA A 405 -24.48 -7.87 3.77
N ASP A 406 -24.89 -6.83 3.03
CA ASP A 406 -24.28 -5.49 3.11
C ASP A 406 -24.53 -4.81 4.48
N VAL A 407 -25.67 -5.05 5.13
CA VAL A 407 -26.04 -4.42 6.41
C VAL A 407 -25.71 -5.22 7.66
N GLU A 408 -25.34 -6.50 7.54
CA GLU A 408 -24.89 -7.33 8.66
C GLU A 408 -23.68 -6.71 9.40
N CYS A 409 -22.92 -5.83 8.75
CA CYS A 409 -21.81 -5.09 9.36
C CYS A 409 -22.22 -3.84 10.15
N LEU A 410 -23.50 -3.44 10.11
CA LEU A 410 -23.99 -2.29 10.85
C LEU A 410 -24.14 -2.61 12.33
N THR A 411 -23.56 -1.76 13.18
CA THR A 411 -23.73 -1.82 14.64
C THR A 411 -24.90 -0.97 15.14
N ASP A 412 -25.50 -0.15 14.28
CA ASP A 412 -26.65 0.69 14.62
C ASP A 412 -27.96 -0.09 14.42
N ASP A 413 -28.49 -0.60 15.53
CA ASP A 413 -29.78 -1.31 15.60
C ASP A 413 -30.93 -0.52 14.96
N GLY A 414 -30.87 0.82 14.97
CA GLY A 414 -31.91 1.67 14.41
C GLY A 414 -31.98 1.59 12.89
N ALA A 415 -30.86 1.84 12.21
CA ALA A 415 -30.79 1.78 10.74
C ALA A 415 -31.04 0.34 10.24
N LEU A 416 -30.46 -0.65 10.91
CA LEU A 416 -30.70 -2.06 10.63
C LEU A 416 -32.19 -2.40 10.77
N GLY A 417 -32.82 -1.95 11.86
CA GLY A 417 -34.24 -2.19 12.11
C GLY A 417 -35.14 -1.64 11.00
N LEU A 418 -34.84 -0.46 10.45
CA LEU A 418 -35.62 0.12 9.35
C LEU A 418 -35.52 -0.71 8.05
N VAL A 419 -34.36 -1.27 7.74
CA VAL A 419 -34.18 -2.17 6.59
C VAL A 419 -35.03 -3.42 6.77
N PHE A 420 -34.96 -4.07 7.93
CA PHE A 420 -35.77 -5.25 8.23
C PHE A 420 -37.27 -4.95 8.19
N LEU A 421 -37.71 -3.79 8.69
CA LEU A 421 -39.12 -3.39 8.64
C LEU A 421 -39.62 -3.17 7.21
N ALA A 422 -38.79 -2.58 6.33
CA ALA A 422 -39.14 -2.42 4.91
C ALA A 422 -39.28 -3.77 4.19
N LEU A 423 -38.41 -4.73 4.51
CA LEU A 423 -38.47 -6.09 3.97
C LEU A 423 -39.64 -6.90 4.55
N ARG A 424 -39.92 -6.76 5.86
CA ARG A 424 -41.09 -7.33 6.52
C ARG A 424 -42.39 -6.89 5.85
N ASP A 425 -42.51 -5.62 5.46
CA ASP A 425 -43.70 -5.13 4.76
C ASP A 425 -43.91 -5.85 3.42
N ILE A 426 -42.86 -6.20 2.69
CA ILE A 426 -42.97 -7.00 1.44
C ILE A 426 -43.64 -8.35 1.74
N ALA A 427 -43.22 -9.04 2.82
CA ALA A 427 -43.80 -10.32 3.23
C ALA A 427 -45.29 -10.18 3.61
N ILE A 428 -45.65 -9.11 4.32
CA ILE A 428 -47.05 -8.79 4.65
C ILE A 428 -47.86 -8.57 3.37
N GLN A 429 -47.34 -7.80 2.41
CA GLN A 429 -48.04 -7.55 1.14
C GLN A 429 -48.14 -8.80 0.26
N LEU A 430 -47.13 -9.68 0.27
CA LEU A 430 -47.21 -10.99 -0.37
C LEU A 430 -48.37 -11.82 0.20
N HIS A 431 -48.54 -11.83 1.53
CA HIS A 431 -49.62 -12.53 2.20
C HIS A 431 -50.99 -11.93 1.85
N ASN A 432 -51.14 -10.61 2.03
CA ASN A 432 -52.43 -9.91 1.96
C ASN A 432 -52.89 -9.71 0.51
N GLN A 433 -52.08 -9.00 -0.29
CA GLN A 433 -52.45 -8.60 -1.65
C GLN A 433 -52.11 -9.70 -2.67
N GLY A 434 -50.92 -10.30 -2.54
CA GLY A 434 -50.47 -11.36 -3.43
C GLY A 434 -51.25 -12.68 -3.25
N ARG A 435 -51.77 -12.93 -2.04
CA ARG A 435 -52.28 -14.23 -1.58
C ARG A 435 -51.23 -15.35 -1.69
N GLU A 436 -49.94 -14.99 -1.70
CA GLU A 436 -48.81 -15.90 -1.84
C GLU A 436 -48.27 -16.28 -0.45
N ARG A 437 -49.07 -17.05 0.31
CA ARG A 437 -48.79 -17.33 1.74
C ARG A 437 -47.47 -18.05 1.98
N ARG A 438 -47.09 -18.98 1.09
CA ARG A 438 -45.84 -19.76 1.23
C ARG A 438 -44.61 -18.87 1.04
N ALA A 439 -44.62 -18.01 0.02
CA ALA A 439 -43.58 -17.01 -0.20
C ALA A 439 -43.45 -16.04 1.00
N ALA A 440 -44.58 -15.53 1.51
CA ALA A 440 -44.58 -14.64 2.67
C ALA A 440 -43.97 -15.31 3.91
N TYR A 441 -44.39 -16.55 4.21
CA TYR A 441 -43.83 -17.34 5.32
C TYR A 441 -42.33 -17.59 5.15
N ALA A 442 -41.91 -18.04 3.97
CA ALA A 442 -40.50 -18.29 3.66
C ALA A 442 -39.64 -17.03 3.86
N MET A 443 -40.14 -15.85 3.46
CA MET A 443 -39.46 -14.58 3.64
C MET A 443 -39.31 -14.18 5.12
N ILE A 444 -40.33 -14.37 5.96
CA ILE A 444 -40.23 -14.06 7.40
C ILE A 444 -39.28 -15.02 8.11
N VAL A 445 -39.35 -16.32 7.80
CA VAL A 445 -38.41 -17.32 8.34
C VAL A 445 -36.99 -16.95 7.95
N TRP A 446 -36.76 -16.58 6.69
CA TRP A 446 -35.47 -16.13 6.20
C TRP A 446 -34.98 -14.89 6.96
N LEU A 447 -35.80 -13.83 7.09
CA LEU A 447 -35.44 -12.63 7.85
C LEU A 447 -35.07 -12.96 9.31
N THR A 448 -35.73 -13.91 9.94
CA THR A 448 -35.45 -14.31 11.34
C THR A 448 -34.06 -14.94 11.49
N ARG A 449 -33.55 -15.60 10.45
CA ARG A 449 -32.21 -16.24 10.46
C ARG A 449 -31.06 -15.24 10.40
N HIS A 450 -31.28 -14.05 9.86
CA HIS A 450 -30.26 -13.01 9.68
C HIS A 450 -30.09 -12.08 10.89
N GLY A 451 -30.54 -12.50 12.07
CA GLY A 451 -30.34 -11.75 13.32
C GLY A 451 -30.96 -10.35 13.33
N PRO A 452 -32.29 -10.21 13.12
CA PRO A 452 -32.96 -8.92 13.16
C PRO A 452 -32.83 -8.27 14.56
N PRO A 453 -32.82 -6.93 14.66
CA PRO A 453 -32.87 -6.24 15.94
C PRO A 453 -34.04 -6.72 16.80
N ARG A 454 -33.87 -6.76 18.12
CA ARG A 454 -34.82 -7.39 19.06
C ARG A 454 -36.27 -6.95 18.88
N GLU A 455 -36.50 -5.66 18.64
CA GLU A 455 -37.84 -5.11 18.41
C GLU A 455 -38.48 -5.60 17.11
N VAL A 456 -37.66 -5.84 16.07
CA VAL A 456 -38.14 -6.38 14.79
C VAL A 456 -38.30 -7.89 14.89
N ALA A 457 -37.39 -8.59 15.58
CA ALA A 457 -37.48 -10.03 15.84
C ALA A 457 -38.84 -10.40 16.47
N GLN A 458 -39.28 -9.66 17.49
CA GLN A 458 -40.59 -9.88 18.13
C GLN A 458 -41.75 -9.74 17.15
N LYS A 459 -41.71 -8.74 16.27
CA LYS A 459 -42.75 -8.54 15.25
C LYS A 459 -42.75 -9.66 14.20
N LEU A 460 -41.57 -10.13 13.81
CA LEU A 460 -41.44 -11.26 12.88
C LEU A 460 -41.99 -12.56 13.51
N GLU A 461 -41.75 -12.78 14.81
CA GLU A 461 -42.36 -13.90 15.55
C GLU A 461 -43.88 -13.81 15.61
N GLU A 462 -44.44 -12.62 15.82
CA GLU A 462 -45.89 -12.38 15.79
C GLU A 462 -46.46 -12.67 14.39
N ASP A 463 -45.80 -12.22 13.33
CA ASP A 463 -46.20 -12.50 11.95
C ASP A 463 -46.16 -14.00 11.62
N LEU A 464 -45.14 -14.73 12.08
CA LEU A 464 -45.06 -16.19 11.91
C LEU A 464 -46.25 -16.90 12.55
N ARG A 465 -46.69 -16.45 13.74
CA ARG A 465 -47.88 -16.99 14.40
C ARG A 465 -49.15 -16.65 13.59
N HIS A 466 -49.21 -15.46 13.01
CA HIS A 466 -50.38 -15.01 12.25
C HIS A 466 -50.52 -15.67 10.88
N PHE A 467 -49.40 -15.94 10.19
CA PHE A 467 -49.42 -16.57 8.86
C PHE A 467 -49.86 -18.04 8.87
N GLY A 468 -49.94 -18.65 10.06
CA GLY A 468 -50.55 -19.97 10.27
C GLY A 468 -49.60 -21.13 9.97
N VAL A 469 -49.54 -22.09 10.89
CA VAL A 469 -48.63 -23.25 10.90
C VAL A 469 -48.99 -24.32 9.85
N GLU A 470 -50.06 -24.16 9.05
CA GLU A 470 -50.47 -25.14 8.03
C GLU A 470 -49.64 -25.11 6.73
N ALA A 471 -48.64 -24.23 6.64
CA ALA A 471 -47.71 -24.24 5.51
C ALA A 471 -46.73 -25.40 5.69
N ASP A 472 -47.09 -26.57 5.18
CA ASP A 472 -46.25 -27.75 4.93
C ASP A 472 -45.17 -27.39 3.88
N VAL A 473 -44.32 -26.43 4.25
CA VAL A 473 -43.12 -26.05 3.54
C VAL A 473 -42.08 -26.95 4.16
N ALA A 474 -41.61 -27.91 3.36
CA ALA A 474 -40.32 -28.53 3.59
C ALA A 474 -39.28 -27.40 3.51
N VAL A 475 -39.12 -26.69 4.63
CA VAL A 475 -37.92 -25.94 4.92
C VAL A 475 -36.87 -27.01 4.77
N ARG A 476 -36.04 -26.88 3.74
CA ARG A 476 -34.89 -27.72 3.56
C ARG A 476 -34.00 -27.40 4.75
N GLU A 477 -34.22 -28.11 5.86
CA GLU A 477 -33.30 -28.16 6.97
C GLU A 477 -31.98 -28.58 6.32
N ASP A 478 -30.99 -27.71 6.41
CA ASP A 478 -29.61 -28.05 6.12
C ASP A 478 -29.23 -29.18 7.08
N THR A 479 -29.58 -30.39 6.71
CA THR A 479 -29.05 -31.62 7.26
C THR A 479 -27.63 -31.65 6.77
N ASP A 480 -26.73 -31.34 7.71
CA ASP A 480 -25.29 -31.56 7.69
C ASP A 480 -24.66 -31.65 6.30
N ALA A 481 -23.96 -30.58 5.92
CA ALA A 481 -22.99 -30.60 4.84
C ALA A 481 -21.95 -31.71 5.13
N ALA A 482 -22.24 -32.92 4.66
CA ALA A 482 -21.30 -34.03 4.64
C ALA A 482 -20.08 -33.59 3.83
N PRO A 483 -18.85 -33.86 4.30
CA PRO A 483 -17.64 -33.49 3.59
C PRO A 483 -17.64 -34.19 2.22
N ALA A 484 -17.47 -33.40 1.16
CA ALA A 484 -17.42 -33.89 -0.21
C ALA A 484 -16.34 -34.99 -0.35
N PRO A 485 -16.63 -36.11 -1.04
CA PRO A 485 -15.63 -37.13 -1.27
C PRO A 485 -14.53 -36.60 -2.20
N ASP A 486 -13.28 -36.86 -1.80
CA ASP A 486 -12.06 -36.57 -2.55
C ASP A 486 -12.17 -37.05 -4.01
N ALA A 487 -12.27 -36.10 -4.93
CA ALA A 487 -12.06 -36.34 -6.36
C ALA A 487 -10.62 -35.93 -6.74
N PRO A 488 -9.94 -36.74 -7.57
CA PRO A 488 -8.51 -36.65 -7.77
C PRO A 488 -8.09 -35.38 -8.54
N ARG A 489 -7.06 -34.71 -8.01
CA ARG A 489 -6.36 -33.61 -8.68
C ARG A 489 -5.60 -34.13 -9.90
N ALA A 490 -5.89 -33.56 -11.07
CA ALA A 490 -5.01 -33.58 -12.23
C ALA A 490 -4.96 -32.18 -12.89
N PRO A 491 -3.84 -31.81 -13.52
CA PRO A 491 -3.37 -30.42 -13.56
C PRO A 491 -3.91 -29.61 -14.76
N THR A 492 -4.24 -28.35 -14.51
CA THR A 492 -4.48 -27.34 -15.53
C THR A 492 -3.17 -26.86 -16.16
N ARG A 493 -3.00 -27.11 -17.46
CA ARG A 493 -2.07 -26.39 -18.35
C ARG A 493 -2.91 -25.65 -19.40
N PHE A 494 -2.81 -24.32 -19.40
CA PHE A 494 -3.43 -23.44 -20.40
C PHE A 494 -2.71 -23.52 -21.75
N GLY A 495 -3.45 -23.51 -22.85
CA GLY A 495 -2.91 -23.44 -24.21
C GLY A 495 -3.97 -23.31 -25.32
N ARG A 496 -4.37 -22.05 -25.58
CA ARG A 496 -4.70 -21.35 -26.85
C ARG A 496 -5.39 -22.06 -28.05
N ALA A 497 -6.35 -21.30 -28.58
CA ALA A 497 -7.15 -21.36 -29.81
C ALA A 497 -6.59 -22.01 -31.11
N GLY A 498 -7.43 -22.85 -31.75
CA GLY A 498 -8.10 -22.61 -33.06
C GLY A 498 -7.33 -22.70 -34.39
N GLN A 499 -7.53 -23.78 -35.17
CA GLN A 499 -8.02 -23.84 -36.59
C GLN A 499 -7.92 -25.27 -37.21
N PRO A 500 -8.62 -25.60 -38.33
CA PRO A 500 -9.27 -26.89 -38.61
C PRO A 500 -8.48 -27.85 -39.58
N PRO A 501 -9.02 -29.05 -39.94
CA PRO A 501 -8.23 -30.26 -40.20
C PRO A 501 -8.05 -30.63 -41.67
N SER A 502 -7.01 -31.42 -42.00
CA SER A 502 -7.02 -32.39 -43.11
C SER A 502 -5.89 -33.46 -43.01
N ARG A 503 -6.28 -34.73 -42.72
CA ARG A 503 -5.88 -36.01 -43.39
C ARG A 503 -4.38 -36.50 -43.37
N PRO A 504 -4.09 -37.79 -43.69
CA PRO A 504 -3.95 -38.93 -42.77
C PRO A 504 -2.51 -39.57 -42.79
N PRO A 505 -2.25 -40.75 -42.15
CA PRO A 505 -0.92 -41.11 -41.63
C PRO A 505 -0.11 -42.03 -42.55
N GLU A 506 1.23 -42.01 -42.42
CA GLU A 506 2.05 -43.12 -42.92
C GLU A 506 3.38 -43.31 -42.14
N ALA A 507 3.61 -44.59 -41.83
CA ALA A 507 4.86 -45.33 -41.71
C ALA A 507 5.92 -45.00 -40.64
N ARG A 508 6.18 -46.05 -39.85
CA ARG A 508 7.30 -46.26 -38.91
C ARG A 508 8.63 -46.50 -39.64
N THR A 509 9.72 -46.01 -39.07
CA THR A 509 11.05 -46.68 -39.10
C THR A 509 11.94 -46.17 -37.93
N PRO A 510 12.68 -47.05 -37.22
CA PRO A 510 13.63 -46.65 -36.19
C PRO A 510 15.07 -46.54 -36.74
N PRO A 511 15.94 -45.71 -36.15
CA PRO A 511 17.36 -45.70 -36.49
C PRO A 511 18.21 -46.66 -35.62
N PRO A 512 19.42 -47.02 -36.09
CA PRO A 512 20.15 -48.21 -35.67
C PRO A 512 21.14 -47.99 -34.51
N ARG A 513 21.47 -49.10 -33.83
CA ARG A 513 22.62 -49.26 -32.91
C ARG A 513 23.93 -49.30 -33.69
N LEU A 514 25.05 -48.89 -33.06
CA LEU A 514 26.44 -49.41 -33.13
C LEU A 514 27.36 -48.47 -32.26
N PRO A 515 28.65 -48.75 -31.98
CA PRO A 515 29.11 -49.67 -30.93
C PRO A 515 30.33 -49.17 -30.09
N ASN A 516 30.69 -49.94 -29.06
CA ASN A 516 32.01 -50.14 -28.46
C ASN A 516 32.71 -49.05 -27.62
N GLU A 517 32.96 -49.46 -26.37
CA GLU A 517 33.93 -48.93 -25.39
C GLU A 517 35.39 -49.06 -25.85
N PRO A 518 36.29 -48.29 -25.21
CA PRO A 518 37.60 -48.80 -24.85
C PRO A 518 37.89 -48.76 -23.33
N ARG A 519 38.55 -49.84 -22.88
CA ARG A 519 38.99 -50.18 -21.52
C ARG A 519 39.96 -49.17 -20.90
N SER A 520 39.84 -48.95 -19.59
CA SER A 520 40.82 -48.23 -18.74
C SER A 520 41.79 -49.20 -18.01
N PRO A 521 43.04 -48.80 -17.73
CA PRO A 521 44.02 -49.57 -16.95
C PRO A 521 43.97 -49.28 -15.43
N PRO A 522 44.66 -50.07 -14.58
CA PRO A 522 44.30 -50.23 -13.17
C PRO A 522 44.91 -49.17 -12.22
N VAL A 523 44.14 -48.86 -11.18
CA VAL A 523 44.48 -47.95 -10.07
C VAL A 523 45.42 -48.64 -9.07
N ARG A 524 46.60 -48.05 -8.85
CA ARG A 524 47.48 -48.37 -7.71
C ARG A 524 47.13 -47.48 -6.52
N THR A 525 46.83 -48.09 -5.37
CA THR A 525 46.60 -47.43 -4.08
C THR A 525 47.92 -47.02 -3.43
N ARG A 526 48.07 -45.74 -3.06
CA ARG A 526 49.14 -45.25 -2.18
C ARG A 526 48.51 -44.61 -0.94
N ARG A 527 48.76 -45.25 0.21
CA ARG A 527 48.28 -44.89 1.55
C ARG A 527 49.00 -43.65 2.13
N SER A 528 48.20 -42.80 2.76
CA SER A 528 48.39 -42.07 4.02
C SER A 528 49.77 -41.43 4.35
N ALA A 529 49.91 -40.14 4.00
CA ALA A 529 50.77 -39.21 4.73
C ALA A 529 50.20 -37.77 4.78
N GLY A 530 49.22 -37.42 3.92
CA GLY A 530 48.66 -36.06 3.85
C GLY A 530 47.61 -35.70 4.91
N VAL A 531 46.91 -36.68 5.48
CA VAL A 531 45.75 -36.41 6.37
C VAL A 531 46.19 -35.83 7.72
N VAL A 532 47.33 -36.26 8.28
CA VAL A 532 47.82 -35.77 9.58
C VAL A 532 48.30 -34.32 9.50
N ARG A 533 48.88 -33.90 8.36
CA ARG A 533 49.30 -32.50 8.15
C ARG A 533 48.10 -31.56 7.98
N GLY A 534 47.03 -32.00 7.32
CA GLY A 534 45.82 -31.20 7.16
C GLY A 534 45.11 -30.91 8.48
N VAL A 535 44.98 -31.91 9.36
CA VAL A 535 44.33 -31.73 10.67
C VAL A 535 45.13 -30.80 11.58
N THR A 536 46.47 -30.88 11.55
CA THR A 536 47.31 -30.02 12.41
C THR A 536 47.20 -28.54 12.03
N VAL A 537 47.17 -28.23 10.72
CA VAL A 537 47.00 -26.84 10.24
C VAL A 537 45.61 -26.29 10.60
N MET A 538 44.57 -27.11 10.52
CA MET A 538 43.20 -26.71 10.87
C MET A 538 43.07 -26.38 12.37
N VAL A 539 43.70 -27.16 13.26
CA VAL A 539 43.67 -26.91 14.71
C VAL A 539 44.40 -25.61 15.07
N ILE A 540 45.53 -25.32 14.41
CA ILE A 540 46.25 -24.05 14.61
C ILE A 540 45.42 -22.85 14.15
N LEU A 541 44.75 -22.95 13.00
CA LEU A 541 43.86 -21.90 12.49
C LEU A 541 42.67 -21.66 13.44
N LEU A 542 42.05 -22.72 13.96
CA LEU A 542 40.97 -22.59 14.94
C LEU A 542 41.44 -21.96 16.26
N GLY A 543 42.66 -22.28 16.72
CA GLY A 543 43.26 -21.64 17.89
C GLY A 543 43.50 -20.14 17.70
N LEU A 544 43.98 -19.73 16.52
CA LEU A 544 44.19 -18.32 16.19
C LEU A 544 42.87 -17.53 16.08
N ILE A 545 41.83 -18.15 15.50
CA ILE A 545 40.49 -17.55 15.42
C ILE A 545 39.90 -17.40 16.84
N TYR A 546 40.01 -18.43 17.67
CA TYR A 546 39.52 -18.40 19.05
C TYR A 546 40.24 -17.34 19.89
N GLY A 547 41.58 -17.24 19.78
CA GLY A 547 42.37 -16.23 20.50
C GLY A 547 42.05 -14.78 20.09
N ARG A 548 41.74 -14.54 18.80
CA ARG A 548 41.29 -13.21 18.35
C ARG A 548 39.88 -12.88 18.84
N ALA A 549 39.00 -13.86 18.92
CA ALA A 549 37.66 -13.67 19.46
C ALA A 549 37.68 -13.32 20.96
N THR A 550 38.54 -13.99 21.74
CA THR A 550 38.69 -13.70 23.18
C THR A 550 39.32 -12.34 23.45
N GLN A 551 40.36 -11.94 22.69
CA GLN A 551 40.93 -10.58 22.80
C GLN A 551 39.91 -9.48 22.44
N LYS A 552 39.06 -9.71 21.44
CA LYS A 552 38.00 -8.76 21.06
C LYS A 552 36.93 -8.63 22.16
N ALA A 553 36.63 -9.72 22.88
CA ALA A 553 35.71 -9.71 24.01
C ALA A 553 36.28 -8.97 25.23
N GLU A 554 37.57 -9.13 25.53
CA GLU A 554 38.25 -8.39 26.61
C GLU A 554 38.29 -6.88 26.34
N ARG A 555 38.66 -6.46 25.12
CA ARG A 555 38.64 -5.03 24.75
C ARG A 555 37.26 -4.40 24.84
N ARG A 556 36.18 -5.16 24.57
CA ARG A 556 34.80 -4.70 24.75
C ARG A 556 34.43 -4.52 26.22
N ARG A 557 34.91 -5.42 27.10
CA ARG A 557 34.72 -5.28 28.56
C ARG A 557 35.48 -4.09 29.13
N GLU A 558 36.72 -3.88 28.70
CA GLU A 558 37.52 -2.72 29.12
C GLU A 558 36.90 -1.40 28.66
N ARG A 559 36.35 -1.33 27.43
CA ARG A 559 35.64 -0.14 26.94
C ARG A 559 34.31 0.09 27.67
N ALA A 560 33.56 -0.96 27.98
CA ALA A 560 32.32 -0.83 28.78
C ALA A 560 32.61 -0.32 30.19
N ALA A 561 33.66 -0.84 30.85
CA ALA A 561 34.08 -0.38 32.16
C ALA A 561 34.62 1.07 32.14
N ALA A 562 35.27 1.50 31.05
CA ALA A 562 35.73 2.87 30.89
C ALA A 562 34.57 3.87 30.65
N MET A 563 33.51 3.45 29.95
CA MET A 563 32.30 4.27 29.76
C MET A 563 31.51 4.45 31.06
N GLU A 564 31.41 3.41 31.89
CA GLU A 564 30.68 3.47 33.17
C GLU A 564 31.35 4.41 34.20
N GLN A 565 32.66 4.68 34.05
CA GLN A 565 33.39 5.65 34.89
C GLN A 565 33.30 7.10 34.39
N SER A 566 32.75 7.35 33.19
CA SER A 566 32.73 8.68 32.56
C SER A 566 31.39 9.42 32.68
N GLU A 567 30.33 8.80 33.19
CA GLU A 567 29.01 9.43 33.29
C GLU A 567 28.61 9.74 34.74
N THR A 568 29.12 10.84 35.27
CA THR A 568 28.43 11.58 36.33
C THR A 568 28.52 13.08 36.07
N PRO A 569 27.56 13.68 35.31
CA PRO A 569 27.37 15.10 35.34
C PRO A 569 26.36 15.49 36.43
N ALA A 570 26.76 16.45 37.24
CA ALA A 570 25.93 17.14 38.21
C ALA A 570 24.76 17.86 37.51
N ILE A 571 23.54 17.55 37.93
CA ILE A 571 22.32 18.22 37.44
C ILE A 571 22.12 19.52 38.24
N THR A 572 22.40 20.65 37.60
CA THR A 572 21.96 21.98 38.03
C THR A 572 20.62 22.28 37.38
N ALA A 573 19.59 22.53 38.20
CA ALA A 573 18.24 22.83 37.76
C ALA A 573 18.11 24.22 37.13
N MET A 574 17.39 24.32 36.00
CA MET A 574 16.85 25.56 35.45
C MET A 574 15.51 25.34 34.73
N PRO A 575 14.71 26.41 34.55
CA PRO A 575 13.26 26.36 34.72
C PRO A 575 12.46 26.11 33.43
N ALA A 576 11.21 25.70 33.66
CA ALA A 576 10.22 25.33 32.67
C ALA A 576 9.89 26.44 31.65
N THR A 577 9.84 26.05 30.38
CA THR A 577 9.23 26.80 29.27
C THR A 577 7.78 26.33 29.02
N PRO A 578 6.90 27.20 28.50
CA PRO A 578 5.46 26.96 28.48
C PRO A 578 5.01 26.13 27.27
N SER A 579 4.10 25.20 27.55
CA SER A 579 3.36 24.40 26.57
C SER A 579 2.39 25.26 25.76
N TYR A 580 2.56 25.28 24.43
CA TYR A 580 1.51 25.68 23.50
C TYR A 580 0.70 24.44 23.12
N ASN A 581 -0.42 24.24 23.79
CA ASN A 581 -1.49 23.33 23.38
C ASN A 581 -2.70 24.16 22.97
N THR A 582 -2.86 24.38 21.67
CA THR A 582 -4.08 24.95 21.09
C THR A 582 -4.52 24.08 19.92
N THR A 583 -5.17 22.96 20.22
CA THR A 583 -6.00 22.22 19.26
C THR A 583 -7.32 22.96 19.05
N PRO A 584 -7.74 23.26 17.81
CA PRO A 584 -9.07 23.77 17.53
C PRO A 584 -10.11 22.65 17.74
N SER A 585 -11.06 22.90 18.64
CA SER A 585 -12.26 22.06 18.83
C SER A 585 -13.16 22.16 17.59
N TYR A 586 -13.11 21.15 16.71
CA TYR A 586 -14.10 20.96 15.66
C TYR A 586 -15.42 20.43 16.25
N ASN A 587 -16.28 21.35 16.70
CA ASN A 587 -17.69 21.05 16.95
C ASN A 587 -18.42 20.97 15.60
N SER A 588 -18.56 19.77 15.04
CA SER A 588 -19.54 19.51 13.98
C SER A 588 -20.86 19.06 14.63
N PRO A 589 -21.99 19.76 14.43
CA PRO A 589 -23.27 19.34 14.97
C PRO A 589 -23.79 18.11 14.20
N SER A 590 -24.02 17.02 14.93
CA SER A 590 -24.60 15.78 14.40
C SER A 590 -26.11 15.93 14.18
N TYR A 591 -26.49 16.36 12.97
CA TYR A 591 -27.88 16.54 12.54
C TYR A 591 -28.54 15.27 11.95
N SER A 592 -27.80 14.16 11.76
CA SER A 592 -28.31 12.97 11.05
C SER A 592 -29.29 12.12 11.86
N THR A 593 -29.13 12.02 13.18
CA THR A 593 -29.97 11.16 14.04
C THR A 593 -31.40 11.69 14.21
N VAL A 594 -31.59 13.02 14.15
CA VAL A 594 -32.92 13.63 14.25
C VAL A 594 -33.71 13.45 12.94
N ARG A 595 -33.03 13.52 11.80
CA ARG A 595 -33.66 13.37 10.47
C ARG A 595 -34.02 11.92 10.16
N SER A 596 -33.17 10.95 10.49
CA SER A 596 -33.49 9.53 10.32
C SER A 596 -34.68 9.10 11.17
N ARG A 597 -34.83 9.67 12.38
CA ARG A 597 -36.00 9.43 13.24
C ARG A 597 -37.28 10.03 12.67
N ALA A 598 -37.24 11.27 12.16
CA ALA A 598 -38.41 11.89 11.53
C ALA A 598 -38.81 11.18 10.23
N GLU A 599 -37.85 10.72 9.42
CA GLU A 599 -38.11 9.94 8.21
C GLU A 599 -38.59 8.52 8.54
N ALA A 600 -38.09 7.90 9.62
CA ALA A 600 -38.62 6.65 10.16
C ALA A 600 -40.06 6.82 10.67
N GLU A 601 -40.35 7.88 11.41
CA GLU A 601 -41.70 8.20 11.87
C GLU A 601 -42.63 8.51 10.68
N ALA A 602 -42.15 9.18 9.64
CA ALA A 602 -42.93 9.43 8.42
C ALA A 602 -43.18 8.14 7.61
N LEU A 603 -42.18 7.26 7.48
CA LEU A 603 -42.34 5.95 6.83
C LEU A 603 -43.32 5.08 7.62
N LEU A 604 -43.14 4.99 8.94
CA LEU A 604 -44.05 4.28 9.84
C LEU A 604 -45.46 4.87 9.80
N SER A 605 -45.59 6.19 9.68
CA SER A 605 -46.90 6.86 9.55
C SER A 605 -47.57 6.52 8.22
N ARG A 606 -46.85 6.54 7.09
CA ARG A 606 -47.39 6.12 5.78
C ARG A 606 -47.75 4.63 5.75
N LEU A 607 -46.96 3.78 6.41
CA LEU A 607 -47.25 2.36 6.56
C LEU A 607 -48.49 2.14 7.45
N ARG A 608 -48.65 2.91 8.52
CA ARG A 608 -49.86 2.90 9.37
C ARG A 608 -51.10 3.40 8.63
N GLU A 609 -51.00 4.50 7.88
CA GLU A 609 -52.10 5.06 7.08
C GLU A 609 -52.58 4.06 6.02
N ARG A 610 -51.66 3.39 5.32
CA ARG A 610 -52.01 2.32 4.37
C ARG A 610 -52.63 1.10 5.06
N SER A 611 -52.06 0.67 6.19
CA SER A 611 -52.63 -0.43 6.98
C SER A 611 -54.05 -0.12 7.48
N MET A 612 -54.35 1.14 7.82
CA MET A 612 -55.70 1.54 8.23
C MET A 612 -56.68 1.58 7.06
N GLN A 613 -56.23 2.02 5.86
CA GLN A 613 -57.04 1.99 4.64
C GLN A 613 -57.44 0.56 4.23
N ASP A 614 -56.58 -0.44 4.43
CA ASP A 614 -56.89 -1.86 4.15
C ASP A 614 -57.81 -2.51 5.20
N THR A 615 -57.92 -1.96 6.41
CA THR A 615 -58.80 -2.50 7.49
C THR A 615 -60.19 -1.86 7.57
N GLY A 616 -60.51 -0.90 6.69
CA GLY A 616 -61.84 -0.26 6.66
C GLY A 616 -62.20 0.58 7.89
N GLN A 617 -61.22 0.90 8.75
CA GLN A 617 -61.41 1.80 9.89
C GLN A 617 -60.87 3.20 9.55
N GLN A 618 -61.78 4.18 9.45
CA GLN A 618 -61.41 5.60 9.44
C GLN A 618 -61.18 6.11 10.87
N PRO A 619 -60.05 6.77 11.17
CA PRO A 619 -59.94 7.69 12.28
C PRO A 619 -60.18 9.13 11.81
N GLY A 620 -60.78 9.93 12.68
CA GLY A 620 -61.04 11.34 12.46
C GLY A 620 -59.78 12.17 12.24
N THR A 621 -59.95 13.22 11.44
CA THR A 621 -58.96 14.25 11.11
C THR A 621 -58.27 14.86 12.33
N PRO A 622 -56.93 14.93 12.35
CA PRO A 622 -56.19 15.96 13.05
C PRO A 622 -55.70 17.04 12.08
N THR A 623 -55.82 18.26 12.56
CA THR A 623 -55.50 19.56 11.96
C THR A 623 -54.01 19.68 11.59
N GLU A 624 -53.73 20.22 10.41
CA GLU A 624 -52.39 20.64 9.97
C GLU A 624 -51.80 21.73 10.90
N PRO A 625 -50.50 21.67 11.23
CA PRO A 625 -49.74 22.87 11.53
C PRO A 625 -49.15 23.44 10.22
N ARG A 626 -49.67 24.60 9.82
CA ARG A 626 -49.04 25.50 8.83
C ARG A 626 -47.70 25.99 9.38
N PHE A 627 -46.63 25.84 8.60
CA PHE A 627 -45.36 26.54 8.82
C PHE A 627 -45.31 27.79 7.92
N VAL A 628 -45.06 28.94 8.53
CA VAL A 628 -44.86 30.24 7.88
C VAL A 628 -43.35 30.55 7.87
N PRO A 629 -42.72 30.82 6.72
CA PRO A 629 -41.30 31.14 6.67
C PRO A 629 -41.04 32.65 6.83
N GLY A 630 -40.08 32.99 7.71
CA GLY A 630 -39.27 34.20 7.63
C GLY A 630 -39.71 35.39 8.49
N GLN A 631 -38.94 35.69 9.54
CA GLN A 631 -38.32 37.00 9.73
C GLN A 631 -37.19 36.96 10.78
N PRO A 632 -36.19 37.85 10.69
CA PRO A 632 -34.96 37.82 11.46
C PRO A 632 -35.13 38.54 12.80
N MET A 633 -34.39 38.12 13.82
CA MET A 633 -34.08 39.00 14.95
C MET A 633 -32.57 39.12 15.13
N SER A 634 -32.11 40.34 14.87
CA SER A 634 -30.96 40.96 15.49
C SER A 634 -31.14 41.03 17.00
N ASP A 635 -30.00 41.12 17.69
CA ASP A 635 -29.75 41.80 18.97
C ASP A 635 -29.13 40.89 20.03
N ALA A 636 -27.80 40.91 20.05
CA ALA A 636 -27.03 40.85 21.30
C ALA A 636 -25.64 41.45 21.05
N ARG A 637 -25.51 42.75 21.36
CA ARG A 637 -24.23 43.38 21.68
C ARG A 637 -23.66 42.74 22.95
N PRO A 638 -22.33 42.69 23.11
CA PRO A 638 -21.73 42.81 24.42
C PRO A 638 -20.95 44.12 24.55
N ASP A 639 -21.10 44.71 25.72
CA ASP A 639 -20.52 45.96 26.18
C ASP A 639 -18.98 45.97 26.17
N MET A 640 -18.43 47.11 25.76
CA MET A 640 -17.05 47.54 26.00
C MET A 640 -16.98 48.29 27.34
N PRO A 641 -15.91 48.13 28.14
CA PRO A 641 -15.53 49.15 29.11
C PRO A 641 -14.43 50.05 28.53
N LEU A 642 -14.67 51.36 28.69
CA LEU A 642 -13.72 52.45 28.48
C LEU A 642 -12.70 52.54 29.63
N GLY A 643 -11.52 53.04 29.28
CA GLY A 643 -10.48 53.56 30.17
C GLY A 643 -9.10 53.04 29.78
N SER A 644 -8.03 53.81 29.60
CA SER A 644 -7.78 55.26 29.68
C SER A 644 -6.31 55.41 29.30
N GLU A 645 -6.00 56.31 28.38
CA GLU A 645 -4.65 56.77 27.98
C GLU A 645 -4.01 57.65 29.09
N PRO A 646 -2.71 58.03 29.04
CA PRO A 646 -1.89 58.39 27.86
C PRO A 646 -0.74 57.47 27.49
#